data_AF-A0ABD3N003-F1
#
_entry.id   AF-A0ABD3N003-F1
#
_cell.length_a   1.000
_cell.length_b   1.000
_cell.length_c   1.000
_cell.angle_alpha   90.00
_cell.angle_beta   90.00
_cell.angle_gamma   90.00
#
_symmetry.space_group_name_H-M   'P 1'
#
loop_
_entity.id
_entity.type
_entity.pdbx_description
1 polymer ?
#
loop_
_entity_poly.entity_id
_entity_poly.type
_entity_poly.pdbx_seq_one_letter_code
_entity_poly.pdbx_strand_id
1 'polypeptide(L)'
;MGKQLKLRRQPTASDAAALTTTGGCSTLPRENMRLDMVECGSFSSSSDDDSEKKDDDYHHQLGKHHYHRPAHESSEGYYHHHITASSALLRLIPPLSILTLLPFLIWDAHPKDWEFFHLYPLIRHCEMVWSSLLQFSSWPVMICTFLAVAFLHKGSSSHSTTTSHLDVSSSNKENGAPNTMSQSSTLAIFAQSNWKMPFVISIIFSLLVIINMTLQMVCPHSIWNPFIWGWYRVYLPADISKTIESACLHSSSIDSIAATSSSNNIRPLCLSEKQWSDLSSGKFSSYNPEDVSAVERGLDFLQNQSGGLIINALARNVVGSIPALRQNMDGLASLFNQESSHTKLSLVIFENDSNDGTRQAFQSWSEQESSRKDGPRYTVDLMSCGPKNPNCELGIMDRYDKNPFTTPTASGVGKLGEFRQILLEYILGKSEYDSYSHMVILDADLGTSISPLGLLHTLGLESNIAGDYVVASSSGQVWPGTLGTITPPYDFSAFRAKESTGNQKVRQLHQSFCELMPAGDRWRNLCDASSPMQLFMIQSANDATNHHDKPYEVVSAFNGMTLYPMALIRDRGNKARYDSGDDGQRCEHVGFHLSLQETMYVNPKWRMNLKPNKPGGPVGLQAVKTLVYAIFGRPGVVSTLVISKIFFFFIVVSSCWRIGTTMKSLWHSFPLLKNLFMSLSHQICRAGNVRCLFIDVKQGFSMFQVQVKDVYEKV
;
A
#
# COMPACT_ATOMS: atom_id res chain seq x y z
N MET A 1 1.40 -29.45 -40.98
CA MET A 1 1.06 -30.88 -41.09
C MET A 1 -0.04 -31.18 -40.09
N GLY A 2 -1.26 -31.44 -40.57
CA GLY A 2 -2.43 -31.64 -39.71
C GLY A 2 -2.62 -33.10 -39.30
N LYS A 3 -2.91 -33.33 -38.02
CA LYS A 3 -3.62 -34.51 -37.54
C LYS A 3 -4.58 -34.08 -36.43
N GLN A 4 -5.87 -34.14 -36.74
CA GLN A 4 -6.97 -34.13 -35.79
C GLN A 4 -6.91 -35.40 -34.92
N LEU A 5 -7.19 -35.28 -33.63
CA LEU A 5 -7.58 -36.43 -32.80
C LEU A 5 -8.69 -36.04 -31.82
N LYS A 6 -9.88 -36.48 -32.22
CA LYS A 6 -11.12 -36.80 -31.49
C LYS A 6 -11.10 -36.68 -29.95
N LEU A 7 -11.99 -35.80 -29.48
CA LEU A 7 -12.68 -35.88 -28.18
C LEU A 7 -13.34 -37.25 -27.97
N ARG A 8 -13.13 -37.83 -26.78
CA ARG A 8 -13.96 -38.91 -26.23
C ARG A 8 -14.48 -38.47 -24.86
N ARG A 9 -15.77 -38.15 -24.80
CA ARG A 9 -16.59 -38.00 -23.58
C ARG A 9 -17.09 -39.38 -23.15
N GLN A 10 -17.07 -39.66 -21.85
CA GLN A 10 -18.08 -40.40 -21.07
C GLN A 10 -17.51 -40.74 -19.66
N PRO A 11 -18.33 -41.07 -18.64
CA PRO A 11 -19.49 -40.33 -18.13
C PRO A 11 -19.44 -40.16 -16.61
N THR A 12 -20.32 -39.30 -16.09
CA THR A 12 -20.74 -39.20 -14.69
C THR A 12 -21.49 -40.45 -14.23
N ALA A 13 -21.22 -40.93 -13.02
CA ALA A 13 -22.18 -41.68 -12.21
C ALA A 13 -21.87 -41.48 -10.72
N SER A 14 -22.86 -40.95 -10.01
CA SER A 14 -23.04 -41.04 -8.58
C SER A 14 -23.45 -42.46 -8.19
N ASP A 15 -23.10 -42.92 -6.99
CA ASP A 15 -24.08 -43.20 -5.93
C ASP A 15 -23.44 -43.81 -4.67
N ALA A 16 -23.92 -43.27 -3.56
CA ALA A 16 -24.07 -43.78 -2.19
C ALA A 16 -23.58 -45.19 -1.81
N ALA A 17 -22.91 -45.26 -0.66
CA ALA A 17 -23.26 -46.23 0.39
C ALA A 17 -22.84 -45.70 1.77
N ALA A 18 -23.83 -45.57 2.64
CA ALA A 18 -23.70 -45.31 4.07
C ALA A 18 -23.36 -46.60 4.83
N LEU A 19 -22.64 -46.46 5.95
CA LEU A 19 -22.75 -47.41 7.06
C LEU A 19 -22.54 -46.68 8.40
N THR A 20 -23.61 -46.72 9.17
CA THR A 20 -23.85 -46.27 10.54
C THR A 20 -23.22 -47.22 11.56
N THR A 21 -22.83 -46.72 12.74
CA THR A 21 -23.31 -47.02 14.11
C THR A 21 -22.12 -46.78 15.06
N THR A 22 -22.16 -46.29 16.31
CA THR A 22 -23.12 -46.02 17.41
C THR A 22 -22.28 -45.23 18.45
N GLY A 23 -22.73 -44.17 19.13
CA GLY A 23 -23.71 -44.14 20.22
C GLY A 23 -23.04 -43.56 21.48
N GLY A 24 -23.71 -42.67 22.22
CA GLY A 24 -23.21 -42.19 23.53
C GLY A 24 -23.76 -40.83 23.97
N CYS A 25 -24.98 -40.83 24.51
CA CYS A 25 -25.62 -39.70 25.17
C CYS A 25 -25.49 -39.86 26.71
N SER A 26 -25.12 -38.81 27.44
CA SER A 26 -25.40 -38.64 28.89
C SER A 26 -25.20 -37.15 29.24
N THR A 27 -26.23 -36.36 29.55
CA THR A 27 -26.96 -36.16 30.83
C THR A 27 -26.09 -35.89 32.06
N LEU A 28 -26.13 -34.61 32.49
CA LEU A 28 -26.11 -34.01 33.84
C LEU A 28 -25.78 -34.91 35.07
N PRO A 29 -25.20 -34.30 36.12
CA PRO A 29 -26.04 -33.92 37.26
C PRO A 29 -25.77 -32.53 37.86
N ARG A 30 -26.77 -32.09 38.62
CA ARG A 30 -26.93 -30.85 39.37
C ARG A 30 -27.23 -31.26 40.82
N GLU A 31 -26.50 -30.73 41.81
CA GLU A 31 -26.84 -30.67 43.25
C GLU A 31 -25.75 -29.80 43.91
N ASN A 32 -26.02 -28.62 44.47
CA ASN A 32 -26.76 -28.20 45.67
C ASN A 32 -25.85 -27.93 46.90
N MET A 33 -26.14 -26.78 47.52
CA MET A 33 -26.04 -26.47 48.97
C MET A 33 -24.71 -25.93 49.54
N ARG A 34 -24.66 -24.63 49.90
CA ARG A 34 -24.89 -24.16 51.28
C ARG A 34 -24.75 -22.62 51.39
N LEU A 35 -25.79 -22.01 51.96
CA LEU A 35 -25.79 -20.71 52.64
C LEU A 35 -25.42 -20.96 54.09
N ASP A 36 -24.67 -20.04 54.71
CA ASP A 36 -24.77 -19.75 56.13
C ASP A 36 -24.62 -18.24 56.39
N MET A 37 -25.57 -17.74 57.16
CA MET A 37 -25.63 -16.44 57.82
C MET A 37 -24.62 -16.39 58.98
N VAL A 38 -24.09 -15.20 59.27
CA VAL A 38 -23.85 -14.77 60.65
C VAL A 38 -24.29 -13.31 60.80
N GLU A 39 -25.15 -13.12 61.80
CA GLU A 39 -25.76 -11.88 62.26
C GLU A 39 -24.93 -11.20 63.37
N CYS A 40 -25.18 -9.89 63.50
CA CYS A 40 -25.28 -9.10 64.74
C CYS A 40 -24.05 -8.79 65.60
N GLY A 41 -23.93 -7.50 65.92
CA GLY A 41 -23.05 -6.96 66.94
C GLY A 41 -23.17 -5.44 67.07
N SER A 42 -24.33 -4.97 67.56
CA SER A 42 -24.57 -3.62 68.06
C SER A 42 -23.76 -3.32 69.33
N PHE A 43 -23.24 -2.11 69.49
CA PHE A 43 -23.14 -1.46 70.81
C PHE A 43 -23.30 0.06 70.69
N SER A 44 -24.14 0.57 71.59
CA SER A 44 -24.64 1.92 71.74
C SER A 44 -23.96 2.66 72.89
N SER A 45 -24.28 3.95 72.98
CA SER A 45 -24.16 4.85 74.14
C SER A 45 -22.73 5.32 74.42
N SER A 46 -22.46 6.52 74.91
CA SER A 46 -23.22 7.61 75.54
C SER A 46 -22.22 8.81 75.48
N SER A 47 -22.47 10.07 75.83
CA SER A 47 -23.57 10.91 76.28
C SER A 47 -22.93 12.31 76.49
N ASP A 48 -23.78 13.27 76.86
CA ASP A 48 -23.46 14.51 77.56
C ASP A 48 -23.08 15.73 76.70
N ASP A 49 -23.46 16.94 77.05
CA ASP A 49 -24.70 17.53 77.59
C ASP A 49 -24.47 19.05 77.56
N ASP A 50 -25.53 19.82 77.82
CA ASP A 50 -25.55 21.21 78.30
C ASP A 50 -25.20 22.33 77.30
N SER A 51 -26.17 23.10 76.77
CA SER A 51 -27.10 24.05 77.39
C SER A 51 -26.43 25.34 77.90
N GLU A 52 -26.76 26.49 77.30
CA GLU A 52 -27.16 27.68 78.07
C GLU A 52 -27.85 28.75 77.20
N LYS A 53 -28.92 29.30 77.78
CA LYS A 53 -29.75 30.42 77.34
C LYS A 53 -29.03 31.76 77.56
N LYS A 54 -29.38 32.80 76.79
CA LYS A 54 -30.07 33.99 77.34
C LYS A 54 -30.53 35.01 76.30
N ASP A 55 -31.64 35.61 76.68
CA ASP A 55 -32.47 36.61 76.04
C ASP A 55 -31.88 38.03 75.99
N ASP A 56 -32.65 38.91 75.32
CA ASP A 56 -32.90 40.34 75.55
C ASP A 56 -32.32 41.39 74.58
N ASP A 57 -33.18 41.78 73.62
CA ASP A 57 -33.91 43.06 73.53
C ASP A 57 -33.22 44.44 73.26
N TYR A 58 -33.96 45.27 72.51
CA TYR A 58 -33.92 46.74 72.31
C TYR A 58 -33.16 47.45 71.14
N HIS A 59 -34.00 48.19 70.36
CA HIS A 59 -33.87 49.36 69.47
C HIS A 59 -32.56 50.18 69.35
N HIS A 60 -32.16 50.55 68.12
CA HIS A 60 -32.23 51.95 67.59
C HIS A 60 -31.82 52.10 66.11
N GLN A 61 -32.32 53.19 65.52
CA GLN A 61 -32.19 53.68 64.14
C GLN A 61 -30.78 54.11 63.66
N LEU A 62 -30.70 54.26 62.33
CA LEU A 62 -29.88 55.20 61.51
C LEU A 62 -28.44 54.79 61.12
N GLY A 63 -28.19 54.78 59.80
CA GLY A 63 -26.85 54.94 59.24
C GLY A 63 -26.63 54.30 57.86
N LYS A 64 -26.84 55.08 56.79
CA LYS A 64 -26.39 54.77 55.42
C LYS A 64 -24.89 54.45 55.41
N HIS A 65 -24.48 53.35 54.79
CA HIS A 65 -23.22 53.29 54.02
C HIS A 65 -23.29 52.18 52.96
N HIS A 66 -23.09 52.57 51.70
CA HIS A 66 -22.89 51.66 50.58
C HIS A 66 -21.61 50.84 50.79
N TYR A 67 -21.76 49.52 50.85
CA TYR A 67 -20.68 48.57 50.60
C TYR A 67 -21.14 47.58 49.54
N HIS A 68 -20.45 47.58 48.40
CA HIS A 68 -20.57 46.57 47.37
C HIS A 68 -20.15 45.20 47.94
N ARG A 69 -21.11 44.27 47.98
CA ARG A 69 -20.89 42.85 48.26
C ARG A 69 -20.21 42.22 47.02
N PRO A 70 -19.11 41.46 47.16
CA PRO A 70 -18.59 40.67 46.05
C PRO A 70 -19.62 39.60 45.69
N ALA A 71 -19.89 39.46 44.40
CA ALA A 71 -20.81 38.47 43.87
C ALA A 71 -20.31 37.07 44.22
N HIS A 72 -21.21 36.27 44.81
CA HIS A 72 -21.08 34.82 44.83
C HIS A 72 -20.95 34.33 43.38
N GLU A 73 -19.78 33.83 42.99
CA GLU A 73 -19.67 32.91 41.85
C GLU A 73 -20.54 31.71 42.16
N SER A 74 -21.63 31.56 41.41
CA SER A 74 -22.54 30.42 41.56
C SER A 74 -21.83 29.14 41.12
N SER A 75 -21.86 28.13 42.00
CA SER A 75 -21.45 26.76 41.67
C SER A 75 -22.22 26.18 40.47
N GLU A 76 -23.38 26.74 40.11
CA GLU A 76 -24.19 26.37 38.95
C GLU A 76 -23.48 26.54 37.59
N GLY A 77 -22.61 27.56 37.45
CA GLY A 77 -21.82 27.73 36.22
C GLY A 77 -20.82 26.59 36.03
N TYR A 78 -20.20 26.12 37.10
CA TYR A 78 -19.20 25.05 37.08
C TYR A 78 -19.83 23.69 36.72
N TYR A 79 -21.01 23.38 37.28
CA TYR A 79 -21.75 22.15 36.95
C TYR A 79 -22.26 22.13 35.49
N HIS A 80 -22.72 23.26 34.95
CA HIS A 80 -23.16 23.32 33.55
C HIS A 80 -22.01 23.15 32.54
N HIS A 81 -20.81 23.62 32.85
CA HIS A 81 -19.62 23.41 32.03
C HIS A 81 -19.14 21.94 32.03
N HIS A 82 -19.22 21.24 33.16
CA HIS A 82 -18.86 19.81 33.23
C HIS A 82 -19.83 18.90 32.47
N ILE A 83 -21.14 19.19 32.52
CA ILE A 83 -22.16 18.41 31.81
C ILE A 83 -22.02 18.59 30.28
N THR A 84 -21.68 19.79 29.82
CA THR A 84 -21.47 20.08 28.39
C THR A 84 -20.17 19.49 27.83
N ALA A 85 -19.07 19.49 28.58
CA ALA A 85 -17.83 18.77 28.22
C ALA A 85 -18.06 17.25 28.10
N SER A 86 -18.70 16.66 29.11
CA SER A 86 -18.94 15.21 29.15
C SER A 86 -19.82 14.76 27.98
N SER A 87 -20.90 15.52 27.71
CA SER A 87 -21.78 15.28 26.54
C SER A 87 -21.04 15.41 25.21
N ALA A 88 -20.12 16.37 25.07
CA ALA A 88 -19.30 16.51 23.87
C ALA A 88 -18.30 15.37 23.69
N LEU A 89 -17.66 14.89 24.76
CA LEU A 89 -16.77 13.72 24.71
C LEU A 89 -17.53 12.43 24.32
N LEU A 90 -18.73 12.23 24.87
CA LEU A 90 -19.61 11.12 24.49
C LEU A 90 -19.97 11.13 22.99
N ARG A 91 -20.07 12.32 22.36
CA ARG A 91 -20.32 12.45 20.92
C ARG A 91 -19.12 12.06 20.04
N LEU A 92 -17.91 11.99 20.59
CA LEU A 92 -16.72 11.54 19.87
C LEU A 92 -16.62 10.01 19.79
N ILE A 93 -17.27 9.29 20.71
CA ILE A 93 -17.16 7.82 20.78
C ILE A 93 -17.63 7.16 19.47
N PRO A 94 -18.82 7.45 18.91
CA PRO A 94 -19.26 6.80 17.67
C PRO A 94 -18.35 7.03 16.46
N PRO A 95 -17.96 8.27 16.08
CA PRO A 95 -17.09 8.47 14.91
C PRO A 95 -15.69 7.90 15.11
N LEU A 96 -15.12 7.95 16.31
CA LEU A 96 -13.85 7.27 16.60
C LEU A 96 -13.99 5.76 16.49
N SER A 97 -15.06 5.20 17.05
CA SER A 97 -15.37 3.77 16.96
C SER A 97 -15.55 3.31 15.52
N ILE A 98 -16.17 4.12 14.66
CA ILE A 98 -16.28 3.79 13.22
C ILE A 98 -14.90 3.78 12.58
N LEU A 99 -14.07 4.79 12.83
CA LEU A 99 -12.73 4.86 12.23
C LEU A 99 -11.77 3.79 12.74
N THR A 100 -11.99 3.26 13.95
CA THR A 100 -11.12 2.23 14.56
C THR A 100 -11.71 0.83 14.48
N LEU A 101 -12.94 0.59 14.98
CA LEU A 101 -13.56 -0.74 15.03
C LEU A 101 -13.94 -1.28 13.66
N LEU A 102 -14.39 -0.43 12.72
CA LEU A 102 -14.81 -0.92 11.41
C LEU A 102 -13.66 -1.60 10.64
N PRO A 103 -12.42 -1.04 10.61
CA PRO A 103 -11.26 -1.77 10.12
C PRO A 103 -11.10 -3.18 10.69
N PHE A 104 -11.20 -3.34 12.01
CA PHE A 104 -11.09 -4.65 12.68
C PHE A 104 -12.23 -5.59 12.33
N LEU A 105 -13.43 -5.06 12.06
CA LEU A 105 -14.58 -5.88 11.70
C LEU A 105 -14.53 -6.33 10.24
N ILE A 106 -13.99 -5.53 9.34
CA ILE A 106 -13.97 -5.87 7.92
C ILE A 106 -12.74 -6.70 7.55
N TRP A 107 -11.57 -6.38 8.11
CA TRP A 107 -10.29 -7.02 7.77
C TRP A 107 -9.74 -7.89 8.90
N ASP A 108 -9.41 -9.13 8.55
CA ASP A 108 -8.53 -9.96 9.36
C ASP A 108 -7.06 -9.50 9.16
N ALA A 109 -6.11 -10.02 9.95
CA ALA A 109 -4.67 -9.67 9.98
C ALA A 109 -4.35 -8.53 10.96
N HIS A 110 -4.84 -8.70 12.18
CA HIS A 110 -4.48 -7.82 13.29
C HIS A 110 -2.97 -7.91 13.56
N PRO A 111 -2.32 -6.76 13.85
CA PRO A 111 -0.92 -6.77 14.23
C PRO A 111 -0.74 -7.70 15.45
N LYS A 112 0.35 -8.47 15.50
CA LYS A 112 0.64 -9.35 16.65
C LYS A 112 1.34 -8.61 17.78
N ASP A 113 2.08 -7.55 17.44
CA ASP A 113 2.98 -6.85 18.36
C ASP A 113 2.37 -5.53 18.88
N TRP A 114 1.04 -5.51 19.09
CA TRP A 114 0.38 -4.37 19.73
C TRP A 114 0.28 -4.60 21.23
N GLU A 115 0.72 -3.60 21.99
CA GLU A 115 0.58 -3.54 23.44
C GLU A 115 -0.10 -2.21 23.81
N PHE A 116 -0.60 -2.08 25.04
CA PHE A 116 -1.26 -0.84 25.49
C PHE A 116 -0.37 0.40 25.32
N PHE A 117 0.95 0.24 25.47
CA PHE A 117 1.95 1.30 25.27
C PHE A 117 2.51 1.36 23.84
N HIS A 118 2.11 0.44 22.96
CA HIS A 118 2.56 0.33 21.58
C HIS A 118 1.36 0.24 20.61
N LEU A 119 0.60 1.34 20.50
CA LEU A 119 -0.59 1.45 19.66
C LEU A 119 -0.28 1.71 18.18
N TYR A 120 0.97 1.96 17.81
CA TYR A 120 1.35 2.31 16.44
C TYR A 120 0.96 1.24 15.40
N PRO A 121 1.20 -0.08 15.62
CA PRO A 121 0.76 -1.12 14.68
C PRO A 121 -0.75 -1.12 14.46
N LEU A 122 -1.53 -0.80 15.50
CA LEU A 122 -2.98 -0.70 15.43
C LEU A 122 -3.42 0.47 14.53
N ILE A 123 -2.82 1.64 14.72
CA ILE A 123 -3.08 2.83 13.91
C ILE A 123 -2.68 2.57 12.46
N ARG A 124 -1.52 1.93 12.24
CA ARG A 124 -1.01 1.56 10.93
C ARG A 124 -1.94 0.58 10.21
N HIS A 125 -2.47 -0.43 10.91
CA HIS A 125 -3.46 -1.34 10.36
C HIS A 125 -4.75 -0.60 9.92
N CYS A 126 -5.32 0.25 10.78
CA CYS A 126 -6.49 1.06 10.44
C CYS A 126 -6.23 1.96 9.21
N GLU A 127 -5.03 2.57 9.15
CA GLU A 127 -4.63 3.38 8.01
C GLU A 127 -4.56 2.57 6.72
N MET A 128 -3.95 1.39 6.72
CA MET A 128 -3.89 0.51 5.54
C MET A 128 -5.28 0.08 5.08
N VAL A 129 -6.18 -0.28 6.01
CA VAL A 129 -7.57 -0.65 5.66
C VAL A 129 -8.29 0.51 5.00
N TRP A 130 -8.26 1.70 5.60
CA TRP A 130 -8.92 2.87 5.02
C TRP A 130 -8.29 3.29 3.70
N SER A 131 -6.96 3.34 3.63
CA SER A 131 -6.23 3.66 2.40
C SER A 131 -6.55 2.67 1.28
N SER A 132 -6.76 1.39 1.61
CA SER A 132 -7.15 0.35 0.66
C SER A 132 -8.60 0.50 0.18
N LEU A 133 -9.54 0.74 1.09
CA LEU A 133 -10.96 0.98 0.79
C LEU A 133 -11.17 2.22 -0.08
N LEU A 134 -10.42 3.28 0.18
CA LEU A 134 -10.47 4.52 -0.59
C LEU A 134 -9.67 4.42 -1.90
N GLN A 135 -8.73 3.47 -1.99
CA GLN A 135 -7.67 3.41 -3.01
C GLN A 135 -6.94 4.75 -3.12
N PHE A 136 -6.71 5.38 -1.97
CA PHE A 136 -6.16 6.71 -1.78
C PHE A 136 -5.79 6.83 -0.31
N SER A 137 -4.63 7.42 0.04
CA SER A 137 -4.25 7.52 1.46
C SER A 137 -5.32 8.24 2.28
N SER A 138 -5.66 7.71 3.46
CA SER A 138 -6.64 8.36 4.33
C SER A 138 -6.16 9.73 4.85
N TRP A 139 -4.85 9.97 4.96
CA TRP A 139 -4.29 11.16 5.59
C TRP A 139 -4.70 12.48 4.93
N PRO A 140 -4.52 12.67 3.60
CA PRO A 140 -4.98 13.91 2.96
C PRO A 140 -6.49 14.11 3.08
N VAL A 141 -7.29 13.04 3.08
CA VAL A 141 -8.75 13.12 3.26
C VAL A 141 -9.08 13.67 4.65
N MET A 142 -8.45 13.12 5.69
CA MET A 142 -8.62 13.58 7.07
C MET A 142 -8.19 15.05 7.22
N ILE A 143 -6.98 15.40 6.77
CA ILE A 143 -6.43 16.76 6.87
C ILE A 143 -7.34 17.78 6.17
N CYS A 144 -7.69 17.54 4.91
CA CYS A 144 -8.57 18.44 4.15
C CYS A 144 -9.96 18.55 4.78
N THR A 145 -10.50 17.47 5.35
CA THR A 145 -11.79 17.52 6.06
C THR A 145 -11.69 18.37 7.32
N PHE A 146 -10.65 18.22 8.13
CA PHE A 146 -10.45 19.05 9.32
C PHE A 146 -10.22 20.53 8.96
N LEU A 147 -9.47 20.81 7.90
CA LEU A 147 -9.29 22.17 7.38
C LEU A 147 -10.62 22.77 6.92
N ALA A 148 -11.44 22.02 6.17
CA ALA A 148 -12.77 22.46 5.76
C ALA A 148 -13.65 22.83 6.98
N VAL A 149 -13.64 22.00 8.04
CA VAL A 149 -14.36 22.30 9.28
C VAL A 149 -13.81 23.55 9.97
N ALA A 150 -12.50 23.75 9.98
CA ALA A 150 -11.87 24.93 10.58
C ALA A 150 -12.29 26.22 9.87
N PHE A 151 -12.22 26.23 8.53
CA PHE A 151 -12.47 27.41 7.69
C PHE A 151 -13.95 27.73 7.46
N LEU A 152 -14.82 26.72 7.45
CA LEU A 152 -16.25 26.97 7.36
C LEU A 152 -16.72 27.69 8.62
N HIS A 153 -16.95 29.00 8.48
CA HIS A 153 -17.61 29.82 9.48
C HIS A 153 -19.00 29.23 9.76
N LYS A 154 -19.50 29.39 10.99
CA LYS A 154 -20.92 29.22 11.29
C LYS A 154 -21.71 30.29 10.53
N GLY A 155 -21.83 30.16 9.22
CA GLY A 155 -22.77 30.92 8.41
C GLY A 155 -24.17 30.39 8.75
N SER A 156 -24.99 31.27 9.32
CA SER A 156 -26.41 31.04 9.64
C SER A 156 -26.71 30.11 10.83
N SER A 157 -26.59 30.64 12.04
CA SER A 157 -27.62 30.42 13.07
C SER A 157 -28.13 31.76 13.58
N SER A 158 -28.63 32.58 12.66
CA SER A 158 -29.50 33.72 12.97
C SER A 158 -30.87 33.49 12.35
N HIS A 159 -31.44 32.31 12.60
CA HIS A 159 -32.88 32.17 12.71
C HIS A 159 -33.12 31.39 13.99
N SER A 160 -32.97 32.08 15.11
CA SER A 160 -33.90 31.87 16.21
C SER A 160 -35.28 32.09 15.61
N THR A 161 -36.00 31.01 15.31
CA THR A 161 -37.44 31.08 15.29
C THR A 161 -37.82 31.50 16.71
N THR A 162 -38.00 32.80 16.89
CA THR A 162 -38.87 33.37 17.90
C THR A 162 -40.18 32.59 17.77
N THR A 163 -40.34 31.61 18.64
CA THR A 163 -41.65 31.06 18.98
C THR A 163 -42.37 32.22 19.63
N SER A 164 -43.11 32.95 18.82
CA SER A 164 -44.07 33.94 19.26
C SER A 164 -44.98 33.28 20.28
N HIS A 165 -45.00 33.86 21.47
CA HIS A 165 -46.06 33.76 22.47
C HIS A 165 -47.41 33.44 21.83
N LEU A 166 -47.93 32.26 22.11
CA LEU A 166 -49.38 32.04 22.17
C LEU A 166 -49.66 31.55 23.59
N ASP A 167 -50.09 32.51 24.40
CA ASP A 167 -50.86 32.25 25.61
C ASP A 167 -52.04 31.35 25.26
N VAL A 168 -52.06 30.14 25.81
CA VAL A 168 -53.30 29.43 26.12
C VAL A 168 -53.18 28.88 27.52
N SER A 169 -54.02 29.44 28.38
CA SER A 169 -54.21 29.11 29.78
C SER A 169 -54.60 27.65 30.01
N SER A 170 -54.07 27.10 31.10
CA SER A 170 -54.72 26.19 32.05
C SER A 170 -55.45 24.95 31.52
N SER A 171 -54.92 23.76 31.80
CA SER A 171 -55.60 22.79 32.69
C SER A 171 -54.72 21.59 33.04
N ASN A 172 -54.50 21.47 34.35
CA ASN A 172 -54.25 20.31 35.20
C ASN A 172 -54.11 18.86 34.65
N LYS A 173 -53.16 18.17 35.33
CA LYS A 173 -53.13 16.77 35.85
C LYS A 173 -52.28 15.71 35.13
N GLU A 174 -51.21 15.35 35.85
CA GLU A 174 -50.80 13.99 36.28
C GLU A 174 -50.87 12.85 35.25
N ASN A 175 -49.71 12.30 34.87
CA ASN A 175 -49.18 11.05 35.43
C ASN A 175 -47.86 10.62 34.77
N GLY A 176 -46.96 10.08 35.59
CA GLY A 176 -45.63 9.63 35.20
C GLY A 176 -45.64 8.36 34.34
N ALA A 177 -44.71 8.32 33.39
CA ALA A 177 -44.18 7.10 32.78
C ALA A 177 -42.67 7.26 32.60
N PRO A 178 -41.86 6.23 32.88
CA PRO A 178 -40.41 6.31 32.76
C PRO A 178 -40.03 6.34 31.28
N ASN A 179 -39.27 7.36 30.88
CA ASN A 179 -38.75 7.46 29.52
C ASN A 179 -37.85 6.25 29.21
N THR A 180 -38.40 5.33 28.43
CA THR A 180 -37.65 4.38 27.62
C THR A 180 -36.60 5.17 26.84
N MET A 181 -35.32 4.93 27.16
CA MET A 181 -34.16 5.49 26.49
C MET A 181 -34.16 4.96 25.04
N SER A 182 -34.83 5.71 24.18
CA SER A 182 -35.15 5.32 22.82
C SER A 182 -33.91 5.34 21.92
N GLN A 183 -33.77 4.26 21.15
CA GLN A 183 -32.90 4.12 19.99
C GLN A 183 -33.10 5.24 18.93
N SER A 184 -34.05 6.16 19.13
CA SER A 184 -34.27 7.35 18.31
C SER A 184 -33.20 8.44 18.48
N SER A 185 -32.41 8.43 19.55
CA SER A 185 -31.39 9.46 19.79
C SER A 185 -30.23 9.42 18.78
N THR A 186 -29.78 8.24 18.35
CA THR A 186 -28.74 8.10 17.33
C THR A 186 -29.20 8.55 15.94
N LEU A 187 -30.45 8.27 15.56
CA LEU A 187 -31.05 8.72 14.28
C LEU A 187 -31.37 10.23 14.29
N ALA A 188 -31.84 10.77 15.41
CA ALA A 188 -32.07 12.22 15.56
C ALA A 188 -30.76 13.03 15.51
N ILE A 189 -29.63 12.46 15.96
CA ILE A 189 -28.29 13.06 15.84
C ILE A 189 -27.81 13.12 14.38
N PHE A 190 -28.21 12.18 13.51
CA PHE A 190 -27.96 12.27 12.07
C PHE A 190 -28.79 13.36 11.39
N ALA A 191 -30.02 13.58 11.84
CA ALA A 191 -30.91 14.61 11.29
C ALA A 191 -30.52 16.06 11.66
N GLN A 192 -29.86 16.26 12.82
CA GLN A 192 -29.32 17.58 13.23
C GLN A 192 -27.91 17.87 12.69
N SER A 193 -27.21 16.86 12.17
CA SER A 193 -25.87 16.98 11.59
C SER A 193 -25.96 17.54 10.18
N ASN A 194 -25.12 18.54 9.84
CA ASN A 194 -24.91 19.06 8.48
C ASN A 194 -24.32 17.99 7.52
N TRP A 195 -24.96 16.82 7.36
CA TRP A 195 -24.47 15.67 6.59
C TRP A 195 -24.27 15.98 5.10
N LYS A 196 -24.97 17.02 4.60
CA LYS A 196 -24.83 17.52 3.23
C LYS A 196 -23.39 17.92 2.91
N MET A 197 -22.67 18.57 3.84
CA MET A 197 -21.30 19.02 3.60
C MET A 197 -20.31 17.84 3.51
N PRO A 198 -20.28 16.89 4.47
CA PRO A 198 -19.53 15.65 4.32
C PRO A 198 -19.85 14.89 3.04
N PHE A 199 -21.13 14.80 2.66
CA PHE A 199 -21.54 14.12 1.43
C PHE A 199 -20.97 14.80 0.18
N VAL A 200 -21.09 16.13 0.06
CA VAL A 200 -20.49 16.89 -1.05
C VAL A 200 -18.97 16.73 -1.10
N ILE A 201 -18.29 16.84 0.04
CA ILE A 201 -16.83 16.63 0.13
C ILE A 201 -16.45 15.21 -0.32
N SER A 202 -17.26 14.20 0.02
CA SER A 202 -17.02 12.81 -0.38
C SER A 202 -17.18 12.59 -1.88
N ILE A 203 -18.15 13.25 -2.50
CA ILE A 203 -18.30 13.26 -3.96
C ILE A 203 -17.09 13.94 -4.60
N ILE A 204 -16.63 15.08 -4.07
CA ILE A 204 -15.44 15.79 -4.58
C ILE A 204 -14.21 14.88 -4.54
N PHE A 205 -13.94 14.21 -3.42
CA PHE A 205 -12.82 13.27 -3.33
C PHE A 205 -12.96 12.09 -4.30
N SER A 206 -14.16 11.52 -4.42
CA SER A 206 -14.42 10.41 -5.33
C SER A 206 -14.17 10.82 -6.79
N LEU A 207 -14.66 11.99 -7.20
CA LEU A 207 -14.43 12.55 -8.53
C LEU A 207 -12.96 12.86 -8.76
N LEU A 208 -12.26 13.42 -7.77
CA LEU A 208 -10.83 13.71 -7.85
C LEU A 208 -10.02 12.43 -8.15
N VAL A 209 -10.31 11.34 -7.44
CA VAL A 209 -9.67 10.03 -7.66
C VAL A 209 -9.97 9.49 -9.05
N ILE A 210 -11.24 9.53 -9.50
CA ILE A 210 -11.65 9.02 -10.82
C ILE A 210 -11.01 9.84 -11.96
N ILE A 211 -11.01 11.16 -11.84
CA ILE A 211 -10.39 12.08 -12.82
C ILE A 211 -8.89 11.84 -12.85
N ASN A 212 -8.22 11.77 -11.70
CA ASN A 212 -6.80 11.49 -11.63
C ASN A 212 -6.43 10.14 -12.25
N MET A 213 -7.21 9.08 -11.96
CA MET A 213 -7.03 7.77 -12.56
C MET A 213 -7.11 7.84 -14.09
N THR A 214 -8.14 8.49 -14.61
CA THR A 214 -8.35 8.65 -16.06
C THR A 214 -7.19 9.43 -16.69
N LEU A 215 -6.81 10.56 -16.11
CA LEU A 215 -5.70 11.40 -16.62
C LEU A 215 -4.37 10.66 -16.59
N GLN A 216 -4.06 9.98 -15.48
CA GLN A 216 -2.80 9.25 -15.33
C GLN A 216 -2.70 8.05 -16.29
N MET A 217 -3.81 7.39 -16.63
CA MET A 217 -3.80 6.30 -17.61
C MET A 217 -3.71 6.82 -19.06
N VAL A 218 -4.40 7.92 -19.37
CA VAL A 218 -4.44 8.47 -20.74
C VAL A 218 -3.19 9.28 -21.07
N CYS A 219 -2.69 10.09 -20.15
CA CYS A 219 -1.52 10.94 -20.30
C CYS A 219 -0.64 10.85 -19.04
N PRO A 220 0.10 9.74 -18.86
CA PRO A 220 0.87 9.49 -17.64
C PRO A 220 1.93 10.58 -17.45
N HIS A 221 1.95 11.19 -16.26
CA HIS A 221 2.89 12.27 -15.95
C HIS A 221 3.07 12.43 -14.44
N SER A 222 4.23 12.93 -14.01
CA SER A 222 4.50 13.20 -12.58
C SER A 222 3.57 14.28 -12.00
N ILE A 223 3.02 15.16 -12.84
CA ILE A 223 2.13 16.26 -12.41
C ILE A 223 0.84 15.77 -11.76
N TRP A 224 0.36 14.60 -12.20
CA TRP A 224 -0.82 13.95 -11.64
C TRP A 224 -0.56 13.32 -10.28
N ASN A 225 0.69 13.33 -9.81
CA ASN A 225 1.11 12.64 -8.61
C ASN A 225 1.89 13.59 -7.69
N PRO A 226 1.25 14.65 -7.18
CA PRO A 226 1.93 15.65 -6.35
C PRO A 226 2.50 15.06 -5.07
N PHE A 227 1.88 14.01 -4.53
CA PHE A 227 2.32 13.42 -3.27
C PHE A 227 3.60 12.61 -3.39
N ILE A 228 4.12 12.32 -4.59
CA ILE A 228 5.43 11.67 -4.73
C ILE A 228 6.60 12.65 -4.89
N TRP A 229 6.33 13.94 -5.04
CA TRP A 229 7.38 14.92 -5.31
C TRP A 229 8.36 15.00 -4.13
N GLY A 230 9.65 14.76 -4.41
CA GLY A 230 10.74 14.84 -3.44
C GLY A 230 11.22 13.51 -2.86
N TRP A 231 10.37 12.47 -2.78
CA TRP A 231 10.76 11.18 -2.18
C TRP A 231 10.72 9.99 -3.12
N TYR A 232 9.87 9.99 -4.15
CA TYR A 232 9.86 8.93 -5.15
C TYR A 232 10.95 9.19 -6.19
N ARG A 233 12.02 8.39 -6.14
CA ARG A 233 13.17 8.52 -7.03
C ARG A 233 13.17 7.40 -8.05
N VAL A 234 13.43 7.76 -9.31
CA VAL A 234 13.64 6.83 -10.41
C VAL A 234 15.12 6.86 -10.78
N TYR A 235 15.77 5.70 -10.72
CA TYR A 235 17.18 5.55 -11.04
C TYR A 235 17.34 5.05 -12.47
N LEU A 236 18.24 5.67 -13.23
CA LEU A 236 18.45 5.36 -14.65
C LEU A 236 19.73 4.53 -14.83
N PRO A 237 19.76 3.60 -15.80
CA PRO A 237 20.94 2.77 -16.06
C PRO A 237 22.21 3.55 -16.46
N ALA A 238 22.06 4.71 -17.10
CA ALA A 238 23.18 5.53 -17.55
C ALA A 238 24.09 6.01 -16.40
N ASP A 239 23.53 6.24 -15.22
CA ASP A 239 24.26 6.69 -14.04
C ASP A 239 25.01 5.54 -13.34
N ILE A 240 24.66 4.29 -13.68
CA ILE A 240 25.09 3.08 -12.98
C ILE A 240 26.36 2.50 -13.59
N SER A 241 26.41 2.36 -14.92
CA SER A 241 27.57 1.75 -15.60
C SER A 241 28.89 2.44 -15.21
N LYS A 242 28.91 3.79 -15.27
CA LYS A 242 30.08 4.60 -14.88
C LYS A 242 30.44 4.45 -13.40
N THR A 243 29.45 4.24 -12.55
CA THR A 243 29.64 4.12 -11.11
C THR A 243 30.27 2.77 -10.76
N ILE A 244 29.85 1.69 -11.42
CA ILE A 244 30.39 0.34 -11.20
C ILE A 244 31.84 0.22 -11.64
N GLU A 245 32.24 0.87 -12.74
CA GLU A 245 33.63 0.88 -13.22
C GLU A 245 34.63 1.44 -12.19
N SER A 246 34.17 2.30 -11.27
CA SER A 246 34.99 2.83 -10.18
C SER A 246 35.03 1.97 -8.91
N ALA A 247 34.25 0.90 -8.86
CA ALA A 247 34.15 0.04 -7.69
C ALA A 247 35.32 -0.96 -7.61
N CYS A 248 35.81 -1.19 -6.39
CA CYS A 248 36.80 -2.23 -6.09
C CYS A 248 36.11 -3.60 -5.99
N LEU A 249 35.78 -4.18 -7.13
CA LEU A 249 35.01 -5.42 -7.22
C LEU A 249 35.85 -6.70 -7.11
N HIS A 250 37.17 -6.60 -6.97
CA HIS A 250 38.08 -7.75 -7.00
C HIS A 250 38.55 -8.12 -5.60
N SER A 251 38.35 -9.38 -5.19
CA SER A 251 38.74 -9.92 -3.88
C SER A 251 40.22 -9.65 -3.52
N SER A 252 41.14 -9.70 -4.48
CA SER A 252 42.57 -9.42 -4.26
C SER A 252 42.89 -7.96 -3.90
N SER A 253 41.98 -7.02 -4.18
CA SER A 253 42.12 -5.61 -3.78
C SER A 253 41.68 -5.34 -2.34
N ILE A 254 40.80 -6.17 -1.78
CA ILE A 254 40.31 -6.00 -0.40
C ILE A 254 41.42 -6.36 0.61
N ASP A 255 42.15 -7.45 0.38
CA ASP A 255 43.28 -7.85 1.24
C ASP A 255 44.51 -6.95 1.09
N SER A 256 44.74 -6.38 -0.11
CA SER A 256 45.88 -5.50 -0.37
C SER A 256 45.66 -4.05 0.07
N ILE A 257 44.42 -3.56 0.11
CA ILE A 257 44.06 -2.26 0.72
C ILE A 257 44.15 -2.34 2.25
N ALA A 258 43.78 -3.48 2.85
CA ALA A 258 43.94 -3.73 4.28
C ALA A 258 45.42 -3.79 4.71
N ALA A 259 46.33 -4.17 3.81
CA ALA A 259 47.76 -4.29 4.11
C ALA A 259 48.58 -3.00 3.90
N THR A 260 48.06 -1.98 3.20
CA THR A 260 48.87 -0.81 2.76
C THR A 260 48.40 0.56 3.22
N SER A 261 47.27 0.69 3.94
CA SER A 261 46.73 2.02 4.29
C SER A 261 46.53 2.22 5.79
N SER A 262 47.55 2.76 6.45
CA SER A 262 47.51 3.29 7.82
C SER A 262 46.73 4.62 7.93
N SER A 263 45.61 4.78 7.22
CA SER A 263 44.79 6.00 7.24
C SER A 263 43.28 5.73 7.10
N ASN A 264 42.62 5.45 8.22
CA ASN A 264 41.27 5.87 8.65
C ASN A 264 40.08 6.05 7.67
N ASN A 265 40.03 5.54 6.44
CA ASN A 265 38.80 5.58 5.62
C ASN A 265 38.76 4.46 4.56
N ILE A 266 38.70 3.19 4.99
CA ILE A 266 38.38 2.10 4.07
C ILE A 266 36.88 2.22 3.73
N ARG A 267 36.57 2.59 2.49
CA ARG A 267 35.19 2.62 1.98
C ARG A 267 34.85 1.26 1.38
N PRO A 268 33.74 0.60 1.79
CA PRO A 268 33.31 -0.65 1.19
C PRO A 268 33.18 -0.54 -0.33
N LEU A 269 33.78 -1.50 -1.05
CA LEU A 269 33.88 -1.54 -2.52
C LEU A 269 34.48 -0.27 -3.16
N CYS A 270 35.22 0.55 -2.41
CA CYS A 270 35.73 1.87 -2.85
C CYS A 270 34.64 2.85 -3.30
N LEU A 271 33.40 2.62 -2.90
CA LEU A 271 32.26 3.45 -3.29
C LEU A 271 31.97 4.52 -2.23
N SER A 272 31.56 5.71 -2.66
CA SER A 272 31.00 6.73 -1.79
C SER A 272 29.54 6.41 -1.41
N GLU A 273 29.02 7.03 -0.35
CA GLU A 273 27.60 6.91 0.06
C GLU A 273 26.62 7.21 -1.07
N LYS A 274 26.91 8.23 -1.90
CA LYS A 274 26.07 8.56 -3.04
C LYS A 274 26.03 7.39 -4.04
N GLN A 275 27.16 6.78 -4.32
CA GLN A 275 27.24 5.65 -5.25
C GLN A 275 26.56 4.39 -4.68
N TRP A 276 26.70 4.12 -3.38
CA TRP A 276 25.91 3.09 -2.69
C TRP A 276 24.40 3.34 -2.84
N SER A 277 23.96 4.58 -2.63
CA SER A 277 22.58 5.00 -2.84
C SER A 277 22.14 4.81 -4.30
N ASP A 278 22.93 5.25 -5.27
CA ASP A 278 22.57 5.20 -6.69
C ASP A 278 22.49 3.75 -7.22
N LEU A 279 23.43 2.89 -6.84
CA LEU A 279 23.43 1.48 -7.28
C LEU A 279 22.39 0.60 -6.55
N SER A 280 21.93 1.02 -5.37
CA SER A 280 20.88 0.35 -4.59
C SER A 280 19.49 0.96 -4.78
N SER A 281 19.34 1.92 -5.68
CA SER A 281 18.10 2.70 -5.87
C SER A 281 17.59 3.36 -4.57
N GLY A 282 18.52 3.87 -3.77
CA GLY A 282 18.27 4.60 -2.55
C GLY A 282 18.06 3.74 -1.30
N LYS A 283 18.35 2.43 -1.37
CA LYS A 283 18.08 1.48 -0.29
C LYS A 283 19.24 1.22 0.65
N PHE A 284 20.48 1.38 0.19
CA PHE A 284 21.67 1.06 0.98
C PHE A 284 22.47 2.29 1.36
N SER A 285 23.20 2.13 2.46
CA SER A 285 24.26 3.02 2.93
C SER A 285 25.47 2.15 3.25
N SER A 286 26.68 2.65 2.96
CA SER A 286 27.90 1.90 3.30
C SER A 286 28.16 1.84 4.81
N TYR A 287 27.43 2.63 5.59
CA TYR A 287 27.45 2.58 7.06
C TYR A 287 26.60 1.44 7.65
N ASN A 288 25.77 0.75 6.85
CA ASN A 288 25.03 -0.41 7.33
C ASN A 288 25.85 -1.70 7.10
N PRO A 289 26.46 -2.29 8.15
CA PRO A 289 27.34 -3.45 7.98
C PRO A 289 26.60 -4.69 7.46
N GLU A 290 25.30 -4.84 7.75
CA GLU A 290 24.52 -5.98 7.25
C GLU A 290 24.33 -5.89 5.72
N ASP A 291 24.00 -4.70 5.21
CA ASP A 291 23.82 -4.47 3.77
C ASP A 291 25.14 -4.67 3.03
N VAL A 292 26.24 -4.13 3.58
CA VAL A 292 27.58 -4.29 3.02
C VAL A 292 27.97 -5.77 2.96
N SER A 293 27.81 -6.50 4.06
CA SER A 293 28.17 -7.92 4.13
C SER A 293 27.33 -8.77 3.17
N ALA A 294 26.03 -8.49 3.04
CA ALA A 294 25.18 -9.18 2.07
C ALA A 294 25.60 -8.90 0.63
N VAL A 295 25.95 -7.66 0.29
CA VAL A 295 26.46 -7.31 -1.04
C VAL A 295 27.78 -8.01 -1.34
N GLU A 296 28.73 -8.02 -0.39
CA GLU A 296 30.04 -8.65 -0.56
C GLU A 296 29.93 -10.17 -0.75
N ARG A 297 29.07 -10.84 0.03
CA ARG A 297 28.76 -12.26 -0.17
C ARG A 297 28.13 -12.53 -1.53
N GLY A 298 27.22 -11.67 -1.97
CA GLY A 298 26.59 -11.78 -3.28
C GLY A 298 27.59 -11.61 -4.42
N LEU A 299 28.56 -10.70 -4.26
CA LEU A 299 29.64 -10.50 -5.22
C LEU A 299 30.58 -11.71 -5.27
N ASP A 300 31.00 -12.22 -4.11
CA ASP A 300 31.81 -13.45 -4.01
C ASP A 300 31.08 -14.63 -4.66
N PHE A 301 29.81 -14.82 -4.34
CA PHE A 301 28.98 -15.83 -4.97
C PHE A 301 28.97 -15.66 -6.50
N LEU A 302 28.70 -14.46 -7.02
CA LEU A 302 28.61 -14.22 -8.45
C LEU A 302 29.94 -14.46 -9.19
N GLN A 303 31.07 -14.12 -8.58
CA GLN A 303 32.39 -14.25 -9.19
C GLN A 303 32.93 -15.68 -9.10
N ASN A 304 32.83 -16.30 -7.93
CA ASN A 304 33.58 -17.49 -7.57
C ASN A 304 32.73 -18.77 -7.54
N GLN A 305 31.44 -18.67 -7.28
CA GLN A 305 30.57 -19.84 -7.04
C GLN A 305 29.50 -20.02 -8.13
N SER A 306 29.00 -18.91 -8.68
CA SER A 306 27.98 -18.87 -9.71
C SER A 306 28.53 -19.38 -11.04
N GLY A 307 27.77 -20.27 -11.66
CA GLY A 307 27.98 -20.67 -13.05
C GLY A 307 27.44 -19.66 -14.08
N GLY A 308 26.82 -18.56 -13.64
CA GLY A 308 26.35 -17.47 -14.49
C GLY A 308 24.90 -17.03 -14.22
N LEU A 309 24.51 -15.93 -14.87
CA LEU A 309 23.19 -15.31 -14.80
C LEU A 309 22.54 -15.16 -16.19
N ILE A 310 21.32 -15.65 -16.33
CA ILE A 310 20.50 -15.48 -17.55
C ILE A 310 19.49 -14.36 -17.32
N ILE A 311 19.46 -13.34 -18.16
CA ILE A 311 18.37 -12.35 -18.22
C ILE A 311 17.39 -12.82 -19.29
N ASN A 312 16.17 -13.15 -18.87
CA ASN A 312 15.09 -13.65 -19.71
C ASN A 312 14.08 -12.52 -19.99
N ALA A 313 13.95 -12.14 -21.27
CA ALA A 313 13.13 -11.02 -21.69
C ALA A 313 12.16 -11.39 -22.83
N LEU A 314 10.91 -10.96 -22.69
CA LEU A 314 9.99 -10.83 -23.81
C LEU A 314 10.08 -9.43 -24.38
N ALA A 315 9.98 -9.33 -25.71
CA ALA A 315 10.05 -8.05 -26.40
C ALA A 315 8.99 -7.96 -27.51
N ARG A 316 8.28 -6.83 -27.56
CA ARG A 316 7.44 -6.43 -28.68
C ARG A 316 7.27 -4.93 -28.71
N ASN A 317 7.69 -4.27 -29.79
CA ASN A 317 7.64 -2.83 -29.94
C ASN A 317 8.33 -2.05 -28.79
N VAL A 318 9.56 -2.45 -28.46
CA VAL A 318 10.33 -1.92 -27.32
C VAL A 318 11.63 -1.24 -27.77
N VAL A 319 11.76 -0.83 -29.03
CA VAL A 319 13.01 -0.27 -29.58
C VAL A 319 13.54 0.90 -28.73
N GLY A 320 12.63 1.73 -28.20
CA GLY A 320 12.97 2.88 -27.36
C GLY A 320 13.48 2.52 -25.95
N SER A 321 13.33 1.27 -25.50
CA SER A 321 13.81 0.79 -24.19
C SER A 321 15.11 -0.02 -24.28
N ILE A 322 15.49 -0.49 -25.48
CA ILE A 322 16.74 -1.23 -25.72
C ILE A 322 18.00 -0.50 -25.21
N PRO A 323 18.19 0.83 -25.41
CA PRO A 323 19.37 1.50 -24.90
C PRO A 323 19.54 1.41 -23.38
N ALA A 324 18.43 1.51 -22.64
CA ALA A 324 18.44 1.37 -21.18
C ALA A 324 18.71 -0.08 -20.75
N LEU A 325 18.14 -1.06 -21.46
CA LEU A 325 18.42 -2.48 -21.23
C LEU A 325 19.91 -2.79 -21.46
N ARG A 326 20.51 -2.26 -22.54
CA ARG A 326 21.94 -2.41 -22.83
C ARG A 326 22.82 -1.85 -21.73
N GLN A 327 22.51 -0.66 -21.22
CA GLN A 327 23.25 -0.06 -20.11
C GLN A 327 23.15 -0.89 -18.82
N ASN A 328 22.00 -1.52 -18.56
CA ASN A 328 21.88 -2.46 -17.43
C ASN A 328 22.76 -3.70 -17.63
N MET A 329 22.77 -4.28 -18.85
CA MET A 329 23.63 -5.43 -19.17
C MET A 329 25.12 -5.06 -19.04
N ASP A 330 25.52 -3.89 -19.54
CA ASP A 330 26.88 -3.38 -19.44
C ASP A 330 27.30 -3.21 -17.97
N GLY A 331 26.42 -2.67 -17.12
CA GLY A 331 26.68 -2.53 -15.68
C GLY A 331 26.80 -3.87 -14.96
N LEU A 332 25.98 -4.87 -15.31
CA LEU A 332 26.10 -6.22 -14.73
C LEU A 332 27.36 -6.95 -15.17
N ALA A 333 27.75 -6.80 -16.43
CA ALA A 333 28.91 -7.49 -16.99
C ALA A 333 30.19 -7.18 -16.21
N SER A 334 30.30 -5.94 -15.70
CA SER A 334 31.41 -5.49 -14.86
C SER A 334 31.49 -6.17 -13.49
N LEU A 335 30.44 -6.86 -13.03
CA LEU A 335 30.44 -7.59 -11.75
C LEU A 335 31.10 -8.98 -11.86
N PHE A 336 31.17 -9.54 -13.06
CA PHE A 336 31.74 -10.86 -13.30
C PHE A 336 33.26 -10.77 -13.52
N ASN A 337 33.99 -11.80 -13.09
CA ASN A 337 35.41 -11.90 -13.39
C ASN A 337 35.60 -12.15 -14.90
N GLN A 338 36.34 -11.26 -15.57
CA GLN A 338 36.57 -11.28 -17.02
C GLN A 338 37.61 -12.33 -17.45
N GLU A 339 38.27 -13.01 -16.51
CA GLU A 339 39.32 -13.99 -16.80
C GLU A 339 38.80 -15.34 -17.33
N SER A 340 37.49 -15.63 -17.23
CA SER A 340 36.94 -16.88 -17.74
C SER A 340 36.68 -16.83 -19.24
N SER A 341 37.10 -17.87 -19.97
CA SER A 341 36.89 -18.02 -21.43
C SER A 341 35.42 -18.13 -21.86
N HIS A 342 34.48 -18.28 -20.91
CA HIS A 342 33.05 -18.36 -21.16
C HIS A 342 32.32 -17.16 -20.57
N THR A 343 31.35 -16.61 -21.30
CA THR A 343 30.48 -15.54 -20.81
C THR A 343 29.59 -16.09 -19.69
N LYS A 344 29.68 -15.50 -18.50
CA LYS A 344 28.83 -15.84 -17.34
C LYS A 344 27.53 -15.02 -17.28
N LEU A 345 27.27 -14.20 -18.28
CA LEU A 345 26.07 -13.37 -18.39
C LEU A 345 25.49 -13.52 -19.79
N SER A 346 24.19 -13.81 -19.86
CA SER A 346 23.46 -13.94 -21.12
C SER A 346 22.12 -13.20 -21.05
N LEU A 347 21.78 -12.46 -22.10
CA LEU A 347 20.45 -11.91 -22.34
C LEU A 347 19.77 -12.77 -23.41
N VAL A 348 18.71 -13.51 -23.04
CA VAL A 348 17.95 -14.36 -23.94
C VAL A 348 16.60 -13.72 -24.20
N ILE A 349 16.33 -13.45 -25.47
CA ILE A 349 15.18 -12.64 -25.90
C ILE A 349 14.28 -13.46 -26.80
N PHE A 350 13.00 -13.52 -26.42
CA PHE A 350 11.94 -13.89 -27.34
C PHE A 350 11.24 -12.61 -27.80
N GLU A 351 11.44 -12.27 -29.07
CA GLU A 351 10.80 -11.15 -29.73
C GLU A 351 9.89 -11.67 -30.84
N ASN A 352 8.68 -11.12 -30.93
CA ASN A 352 7.72 -11.47 -31.97
C ASN A 352 6.90 -10.26 -32.42
N ASP A 353 6.58 -10.23 -33.72
CA ASP A 353 5.59 -9.33 -34.32
C ASP A 353 5.78 -7.83 -34.00
N SER A 354 7.03 -7.34 -33.85
CA SER A 354 7.32 -5.91 -33.74
C SER A 354 7.29 -5.19 -35.09
N ASN A 355 6.91 -3.92 -35.08
CA ASN A 355 6.85 -3.05 -36.26
C ASN A 355 7.64 -1.73 -36.10
N ASP A 356 8.37 -1.56 -35.01
CA ASP A 356 9.13 -0.35 -34.66
C ASP A 356 10.65 -0.49 -34.86
N GLY A 357 11.12 -1.63 -35.38
CA GLY A 357 12.55 -1.93 -35.52
C GLY A 357 13.19 -2.69 -34.35
N THR A 358 12.40 -3.15 -33.37
CA THR A 358 12.90 -3.90 -32.19
C THR A 358 13.80 -5.08 -32.58
N ARG A 359 13.37 -5.93 -33.53
CA ARG A 359 14.15 -7.10 -33.98
C ARG A 359 15.53 -6.69 -34.50
N GLN A 360 15.57 -5.73 -35.42
CA GLN A 360 16.81 -5.27 -36.07
C GLN A 360 17.77 -4.65 -35.05
N ALA A 361 17.25 -3.95 -34.05
CA ALA A 361 18.05 -3.37 -32.98
C ALA A 361 18.71 -4.46 -32.10
N PHE A 362 17.99 -5.53 -31.75
CA PHE A 362 18.58 -6.66 -31.03
C PHE A 362 19.59 -7.45 -31.88
N GLN A 363 19.32 -7.67 -33.16
CA GLN A 363 20.27 -8.30 -34.09
C GLN A 363 21.57 -7.49 -34.17
N SER A 364 21.45 -6.17 -34.38
CA SER A 364 22.61 -5.26 -34.42
C SER A 364 23.39 -5.27 -33.11
N TRP A 365 22.71 -5.32 -31.96
CA TRP A 365 23.38 -5.40 -30.66
C TRP A 365 24.11 -6.74 -30.48
N SER A 366 23.47 -7.85 -30.82
CA SER A 366 24.09 -9.18 -30.79
C SER A 366 25.36 -9.24 -31.65
N GLU A 367 25.30 -8.75 -32.88
CA GLU A 367 26.44 -8.71 -33.79
C GLU A 367 27.57 -7.83 -33.22
N GLN A 368 27.24 -6.64 -32.70
CA GLN A 368 28.21 -5.74 -32.09
C GLN A 368 28.94 -6.35 -30.89
N GLU A 369 28.23 -7.08 -30.02
CA GLU A 369 28.85 -7.69 -28.83
C GLU A 369 29.69 -8.92 -29.22
N SER A 370 29.20 -9.74 -30.16
CA SER A 370 29.92 -10.91 -30.67
C SER A 370 31.21 -10.58 -31.45
N SER A 371 31.26 -9.41 -32.11
CA SER A 371 32.38 -8.98 -32.96
C SER A 371 33.42 -8.11 -32.23
N ARG A 372 33.32 -7.97 -30.91
CA ARG A 372 34.28 -7.19 -30.10
C ARG A 372 35.68 -7.78 -30.19
N LYS A 373 36.68 -6.91 -30.34
CA LYS A 373 38.10 -7.29 -30.41
C LYS A 373 38.60 -7.97 -29.13
N ASP A 374 38.10 -7.53 -27.98
CA ASP A 374 38.50 -8.02 -26.66
C ASP A 374 37.66 -9.23 -26.21
N GLY A 375 36.83 -9.79 -27.12
CA GLY A 375 35.83 -10.80 -26.80
C GLY A 375 34.49 -10.22 -26.34
N PRO A 376 33.40 -11.01 -26.40
CA PRO A 376 32.09 -10.60 -25.91
C PRO A 376 32.09 -10.51 -24.38
N ARG A 377 31.55 -9.42 -23.82
CA ARG A 377 31.40 -9.29 -22.36
C ARG A 377 30.22 -10.11 -21.83
N TYR A 378 29.22 -10.32 -22.67
CA TYR A 378 28.04 -11.14 -22.42
C TYR A 378 27.44 -11.60 -23.76
N THR A 379 26.55 -12.57 -23.70
CA THR A 379 25.81 -13.05 -24.88
C THR A 379 24.49 -12.30 -25.02
N VAL A 380 24.12 -11.94 -26.24
CA VAL A 380 22.76 -11.48 -26.59
C VAL A 380 22.16 -12.52 -27.52
N ASP A 381 21.38 -13.45 -26.96
CA ASP A 381 20.75 -14.54 -27.70
C ASP A 381 19.33 -14.15 -28.10
N LEU A 382 19.18 -13.72 -29.36
CA LEU A 382 17.87 -13.46 -29.95
C LEU A 382 17.30 -14.75 -30.56
N MET A 383 16.26 -15.28 -29.93
CA MET A 383 15.63 -16.53 -30.36
C MET A 383 15.13 -16.48 -31.80
N SER A 384 15.29 -17.59 -32.52
CA SER A 384 14.67 -17.83 -33.82
C SER A 384 13.57 -18.89 -33.71
N CYS A 385 12.50 -18.76 -34.50
CA CYS A 385 11.40 -19.72 -34.54
C CYS A 385 11.64 -20.80 -35.62
N GLY A 386 12.91 -21.18 -35.78
CA GLY A 386 13.40 -22.17 -36.73
C GLY A 386 13.69 -21.61 -38.13
N PRO A 387 14.25 -22.45 -39.03
CA PRO A 387 14.78 -22.00 -40.33
C PRO A 387 13.73 -21.37 -41.26
N LYS A 388 12.45 -21.75 -41.09
CA LYS A 388 11.34 -21.23 -41.90
C LYS A 388 10.76 -19.92 -41.37
N ASN A 389 11.01 -19.59 -40.11
CA ASN A 389 10.55 -18.35 -39.48
C ASN A 389 11.63 -17.81 -38.54
N PRO A 390 12.79 -17.40 -39.07
CA PRO A 390 13.93 -17.02 -38.24
C PRO A 390 13.65 -15.77 -37.40
N ASN A 391 12.66 -14.96 -37.78
CA ASN A 391 12.28 -13.72 -37.10
C ASN A 391 11.09 -13.85 -36.14
N CYS A 392 10.52 -15.05 -35.97
CA CYS A 392 9.35 -15.24 -35.12
C CYS A 392 8.18 -14.31 -35.48
N GLU A 393 7.91 -14.14 -36.78
CA GLU A 393 6.70 -13.45 -37.27
C GLU A 393 5.53 -14.43 -37.14
N LEU A 394 4.77 -14.31 -36.05
CA LEU A 394 3.70 -15.24 -35.69
C LEU A 394 2.32 -14.75 -36.14
N GLY A 395 2.19 -13.46 -36.48
CA GLY A 395 0.92 -12.84 -36.84
C GLY A 395 -0.07 -12.78 -35.67
N ILE A 396 0.43 -12.76 -34.43
CA ILE A 396 -0.40 -12.78 -33.23
C ILE A 396 -0.74 -11.35 -32.83
N MET A 397 -2.04 -11.03 -32.86
CA MET A 397 -2.54 -9.74 -32.42
C MET A 397 -2.29 -9.53 -30.91
N ASP A 398 -1.88 -8.31 -30.55
CA ASP A 398 -1.70 -7.93 -29.15
C ASP A 398 -3.02 -7.99 -28.36
N ARG A 399 -2.94 -8.29 -27.06
CA ARG A 399 -4.10 -8.34 -26.17
C ARG A 399 -4.85 -7.01 -26.07
N TYR A 400 -4.15 -5.90 -26.22
CA TYR A 400 -4.76 -4.56 -26.17
C TYR A 400 -5.40 -4.13 -27.49
N ASP A 401 -5.06 -4.81 -28.60
CA ASP A 401 -5.61 -4.51 -29.92
C ASP A 401 -6.87 -5.32 -30.24
N LYS A 402 -7.12 -6.41 -29.52
CA LYS A 402 -8.38 -7.17 -29.63
C LYS A 402 -9.57 -6.30 -29.24
N ASN A 403 -10.62 -6.29 -30.06
CA ASN A 403 -11.85 -5.59 -29.74
C ASN A 403 -12.59 -6.33 -28.61
N PRO A 404 -12.66 -5.75 -27.41
CA PRO A 404 -13.22 -6.45 -26.27
C PRO A 404 -14.76 -6.52 -26.31
N PHE A 405 -15.42 -5.69 -27.13
CA PHE A 405 -16.86 -5.77 -27.35
C PHE A 405 -17.26 -6.98 -28.20
N THR A 406 -16.40 -7.43 -29.10
CA THR A 406 -16.65 -8.63 -29.93
C THR A 406 -16.05 -9.90 -29.33
N THR A 407 -15.08 -9.77 -28.43
CA THR A 407 -14.39 -10.90 -27.78
C THR A 407 -14.26 -10.68 -26.25
N PRO A 408 -15.38 -10.71 -25.50
CA PRO A 408 -15.39 -10.38 -24.08
C PRO A 408 -14.61 -11.36 -23.20
N THR A 409 -14.43 -12.60 -23.68
CA THR A 409 -13.65 -13.66 -23.03
C THR A 409 -12.20 -13.71 -23.51
N ALA A 410 -11.75 -12.72 -24.29
CA ALA A 410 -10.34 -12.64 -24.63
C ALA A 410 -9.51 -12.53 -23.34
N SER A 411 -8.46 -13.36 -23.25
CA SER A 411 -7.53 -13.32 -22.12
C SER A 411 -6.98 -11.91 -21.92
N GLY A 412 -7.11 -11.40 -20.69
CA GLY A 412 -6.53 -10.13 -20.25
C GLY A 412 -5.00 -10.16 -20.19
N VAL A 413 -4.41 -11.36 -20.17
CA VAL A 413 -2.96 -11.63 -20.21
C VAL A 413 -2.49 -11.92 -21.64
N GLY A 414 -3.39 -12.41 -22.50
CA GLY A 414 -3.07 -12.75 -23.88
C GLY A 414 -2.29 -14.05 -23.99
N LYS A 415 -1.20 -14.05 -24.75
CA LYS A 415 -0.33 -15.22 -24.97
C LYS A 415 1.01 -15.14 -24.23
N LEU A 416 1.14 -14.24 -23.26
CA LEU A 416 2.39 -14.05 -22.52
C LEU A 416 2.90 -15.34 -21.88
N GLY A 417 2.02 -16.13 -21.26
CA GLY A 417 2.38 -17.44 -20.70
C GLY A 417 2.93 -18.42 -21.74
N GLU A 418 2.34 -18.48 -22.94
CA GLU A 418 2.86 -19.31 -24.03
C GLU A 418 4.26 -18.84 -24.46
N PHE A 419 4.47 -17.53 -24.59
CA PHE A 419 5.76 -16.97 -25.01
C PHE A 419 6.85 -17.14 -23.95
N ARG A 420 6.54 -16.91 -22.66
CA ARG A 420 7.45 -17.20 -21.54
C ARG A 420 7.81 -18.69 -21.49
N GLN A 421 6.85 -19.58 -21.76
CA GLN A 421 7.10 -21.02 -21.82
C GLN A 421 8.03 -21.41 -22.97
N ILE A 422 7.81 -20.88 -24.18
CA ILE A 422 8.69 -21.11 -25.34
C ILE A 422 10.14 -20.68 -25.02
N LEU A 423 10.30 -19.51 -24.42
CA LEU A 423 11.60 -18.99 -24.01
C LEU A 423 12.25 -19.83 -22.90
N LEU A 424 11.47 -20.29 -21.92
CA LEU A 424 11.95 -21.20 -20.89
C LEU A 424 12.43 -22.54 -21.47
N GLU A 425 11.64 -23.15 -22.35
CA GLU A 425 11.99 -24.42 -23.01
C GLU A 425 13.24 -24.28 -23.88
N TYR A 426 13.41 -23.14 -24.54
CA TYR A 426 14.62 -22.84 -25.29
C TYR A 426 15.86 -22.77 -24.39
N ILE A 427 15.76 -22.07 -23.24
CA ILE A 427 16.85 -21.99 -22.27
C ILE A 427 17.19 -23.38 -21.70
N LEU A 428 16.18 -24.15 -21.31
CA LEU A 428 16.38 -25.49 -20.73
C LEU A 428 16.83 -26.54 -21.75
N GLY A 429 16.55 -26.34 -23.04
CA GLY A 429 16.91 -27.26 -24.11
C GLY A 429 18.30 -27.03 -24.72
N LYS A 430 18.99 -25.94 -24.35
CA LYS A 430 20.29 -25.55 -24.90
C LYS A 430 21.41 -25.80 -23.89
N SER A 431 22.37 -26.64 -24.27
CA SER A 431 23.48 -27.03 -23.39
C SER A 431 24.40 -25.88 -22.97
N GLU A 432 24.44 -24.78 -23.74
CA GLU A 432 25.20 -23.58 -23.37
C GLU A 432 24.71 -22.90 -22.09
N TYR A 433 23.46 -23.18 -21.69
CA TYR A 433 22.86 -22.63 -20.46
C TYR A 433 22.91 -23.60 -19.28
N ASP A 434 23.38 -24.84 -19.46
CA ASP A 434 23.36 -25.89 -18.41
C ASP A 434 24.13 -25.51 -17.15
N SER A 435 25.24 -24.77 -17.31
CA SER A 435 26.09 -24.32 -16.21
C SER A 435 25.53 -23.11 -15.46
N TYR A 436 24.55 -22.38 -16.01
CA TYR A 436 24.05 -21.16 -15.38
C TYR A 436 23.32 -21.48 -14.07
N SER A 437 23.60 -20.66 -13.06
CA SER A 437 23.08 -20.86 -11.70
C SER A 437 21.70 -20.24 -11.51
N HIS A 438 21.45 -19.09 -12.14
CA HIS A 438 20.23 -18.32 -11.94
C HIS A 438 19.70 -17.75 -13.26
N MET A 439 18.38 -17.58 -13.31
CA MET A 439 17.67 -16.83 -14.33
C MET A 439 16.91 -15.67 -13.68
N VAL A 440 17.04 -14.47 -14.23
CA VAL A 440 16.24 -13.30 -13.88
C VAL A 440 15.24 -13.06 -14.99
N ILE A 441 13.97 -13.00 -14.63
CA ILE A 441 12.93 -12.57 -15.56
C ILE A 441 12.76 -11.06 -15.40
N LEU A 442 12.76 -10.37 -16.54
CA LEU A 442 12.61 -8.92 -16.65
C LEU A 442 11.63 -8.59 -17.77
N ASP A 443 10.91 -7.49 -17.61
CA ASP A 443 10.18 -6.85 -18.71
C ASP A 443 11.10 -5.85 -19.42
N ALA A 444 11.28 -6.03 -20.74
CA ALA A 444 12.28 -5.28 -21.52
C ALA A 444 11.95 -3.78 -21.66
N ASP A 445 10.69 -3.39 -21.40
CA ASP A 445 10.17 -2.06 -21.62
C ASP A 445 10.28 -1.13 -20.40
N LEU A 446 10.68 -1.63 -19.22
CA LEU A 446 10.74 -0.86 -17.97
C LEU A 446 11.64 0.39 -18.07
N GLY A 447 12.79 0.28 -18.74
CA GLY A 447 13.68 1.42 -19.01
C GLY A 447 14.22 2.12 -17.75
N THR A 448 14.37 1.37 -16.66
CA THR A 448 14.91 1.79 -15.36
C THR A 448 16.11 0.91 -14.94
N SER A 449 16.86 1.38 -13.94
CA SER A 449 17.90 0.60 -13.28
C SER A 449 17.38 -0.73 -12.74
N ILE A 450 18.17 -1.81 -12.90
CA ILE A 450 17.92 -3.10 -12.24
C ILE A 450 18.50 -3.21 -10.81
N SER A 451 19.10 -2.13 -10.32
CA SER A 451 19.78 -2.03 -9.02
C SER A 451 20.83 -3.13 -8.78
N PRO A 452 22.04 -2.97 -9.34
CA PRO A 452 23.10 -3.98 -9.23
C PRO A 452 23.44 -4.37 -7.79
N LEU A 453 23.53 -3.42 -6.86
CA LEU A 453 23.74 -3.77 -5.45
C LEU A 453 22.54 -4.48 -4.84
N GLY A 454 21.31 -4.13 -5.24
CA GLY A 454 20.11 -4.85 -4.78
C GLY A 454 20.07 -6.31 -5.26
N LEU A 455 20.55 -6.57 -6.48
CA LEU A 455 20.73 -7.94 -6.98
C LEU A 455 21.83 -8.69 -6.20
N LEU A 456 23.00 -8.07 -5.98
CA LEU A 456 24.08 -8.68 -5.19
C LEU A 456 23.63 -8.96 -3.75
N HIS A 457 22.99 -8.00 -3.09
CA HIS A 457 22.40 -8.19 -1.77
C HIS A 457 21.42 -9.38 -1.75
N THR A 458 20.61 -9.54 -2.80
CA THR A 458 19.67 -10.67 -2.90
C THR A 458 20.40 -12.00 -2.99
N LEU A 459 21.44 -12.09 -3.83
CA LEU A 459 22.28 -13.29 -3.97
C LEU A 459 23.05 -13.62 -2.68
N GLY A 460 23.43 -12.61 -1.89
CA GLY A 460 24.17 -12.79 -0.63
C GLY A 460 23.31 -12.79 0.63
N LEU A 461 21.99 -12.97 0.51
CA LEU A 461 21.12 -13.19 1.67
C LEU A 461 21.58 -14.41 2.46
N GLU A 462 21.53 -14.31 3.79
CA GLU A 462 21.86 -15.43 4.68
C GLU A 462 20.92 -16.62 4.47
N SER A 463 21.33 -17.80 4.95
CA SER A 463 20.57 -19.05 4.80
C SER A 463 20.35 -19.48 3.34
N ASN A 464 21.15 -18.96 2.40
CA ASN A 464 21.10 -19.32 0.99
C ASN A 464 19.71 -19.12 0.33
N ILE A 465 18.94 -18.12 0.79
CA ILE A 465 17.56 -17.90 0.32
C ILE A 465 17.48 -17.82 -1.22
N ALA A 466 18.39 -17.10 -1.87
CA ALA A 466 18.38 -16.94 -3.32
C ALA A 466 18.85 -18.18 -4.09
N GLY A 467 19.55 -19.12 -3.44
CA GLY A 467 19.94 -20.39 -4.04
C GLY A 467 18.85 -21.45 -3.99
N ASP A 468 17.99 -21.40 -2.97
CA ASP A 468 16.96 -22.42 -2.72
C ASP A 468 15.55 -21.94 -3.12
N TYR A 469 15.29 -20.64 -3.10
CA TYR A 469 13.97 -20.06 -3.34
C TYR A 469 13.98 -19.00 -4.44
N VAL A 470 12.80 -18.81 -5.03
CA VAL A 470 12.56 -17.69 -5.95
C VAL A 470 12.51 -16.39 -5.15
N VAL A 471 13.15 -15.33 -5.66
CA VAL A 471 13.14 -14.01 -5.00
C VAL A 471 12.72 -12.92 -5.98
N ALA A 472 11.62 -12.24 -5.70
CA ALA A 472 11.18 -11.06 -6.43
C ALA A 472 11.79 -9.77 -5.85
N SER A 473 11.97 -8.78 -6.72
CA SER A 473 12.25 -7.42 -6.28
C SER A 473 11.03 -6.80 -5.59
N SER A 474 11.19 -5.62 -4.98
CA SER A 474 10.11 -4.81 -4.40
C SER A 474 9.88 -3.53 -5.20
N SER A 475 9.90 -3.65 -6.53
CA SER A 475 9.72 -2.52 -7.42
C SER A 475 8.33 -1.91 -7.32
N GLY A 476 8.27 -0.60 -7.27
CA GLY A 476 7.02 0.15 -7.14
C GLY A 476 6.68 0.91 -8.41
N GLN A 477 5.39 1.20 -8.58
CA GLN A 477 4.92 2.18 -9.54
C GLN A 477 3.90 3.12 -8.90
N VAL A 478 3.68 4.25 -9.54
CA VAL A 478 2.63 5.17 -9.13
C VAL A 478 1.28 4.65 -9.60
N TRP A 479 0.33 4.49 -8.68
CA TRP A 479 -0.97 3.92 -9.01
C TRP A 479 -1.96 5.00 -9.46
N PRO A 480 -2.61 4.85 -10.63
CA PRO A 480 -3.62 5.79 -11.10
C PRO A 480 -4.74 6.02 -10.06
N GLY A 481 -5.11 7.28 -9.86
CA GLY A 481 -6.17 7.67 -8.92
C GLY A 481 -5.68 8.00 -7.51
N THR A 482 -4.44 7.63 -7.17
CA THR A 482 -3.91 7.84 -5.82
C THR A 482 -3.28 9.20 -5.60
N LEU A 483 -3.13 10.03 -6.64
CA LEU A 483 -2.32 11.26 -6.64
C LEU A 483 -0.87 11.03 -6.14
N GLY A 484 -0.36 9.79 -6.21
CA GLY A 484 0.95 9.44 -5.68
C GLY A 484 1.00 9.12 -4.19
N THR A 485 -0.15 9.00 -3.53
CA THR A 485 -0.21 8.66 -2.10
C THR A 485 0.03 7.17 -1.81
N ILE A 486 -0.13 6.31 -2.81
CA ILE A 486 0.09 4.87 -2.70
C ILE A 486 0.93 4.41 -3.90
N THR A 487 2.02 3.68 -3.61
CA THR A 487 2.92 3.10 -4.62
C THR A 487 2.95 1.59 -4.47
N PRO A 488 2.00 0.86 -5.07
CA PRO A 488 1.98 -0.60 -5.00
C PRO A 488 3.10 -1.18 -5.89
N PRO A 489 3.29 -2.52 -5.84
CA PRO A 489 4.23 -3.19 -6.70
C PRO A 489 3.90 -3.02 -8.19
N TYR A 490 4.91 -3.25 -9.04
CA TYR A 490 4.76 -3.16 -10.50
C TYR A 490 3.61 -4.02 -11.04
N ASP A 491 3.67 -5.35 -10.92
CA ASP A 491 2.57 -6.22 -11.36
C ASP A 491 1.69 -6.57 -10.17
N PHE A 492 0.61 -5.79 -10.03
CA PHE A 492 -0.40 -5.99 -9.01
C PHE A 492 -1.09 -7.37 -9.11
N SER A 493 -1.26 -7.85 -10.35
CA SER A 493 -1.95 -9.10 -10.66
C SER A 493 -1.07 -10.33 -10.43
N ALA A 494 0.25 -10.17 -10.38
CA ALA A 494 1.17 -11.25 -10.04
C ALA A 494 1.29 -11.51 -8.53
N PHE A 495 0.86 -10.57 -7.67
CA PHE A 495 1.04 -10.70 -6.22
C PHE A 495 0.02 -11.64 -5.59
N ARG A 496 0.47 -12.60 -4.77
CA ARG A 496 -0.38 -13.44 -3.92
C ARG A 496 0.28 -13.56 -2.54
N ALA A 497 -0.37 -13.03 -1.51
CA ALA A 497 0.13 -13.10 -0.14
C ALA A 497 0.23 -14.55 0.34
N LYS A 498 1.17 -14.82 1.26
CA LYS A 498 1.22 -16.10 1.98
C LYS A 498 -0.11 -16.39 2.65
N GLU A 499 -0.63 -17.58 2.46
CA GLU A 499 -1.90 -17.99 3.05
C GLU A 499 -1.78 -18.12 4.57
N SER A 500 -2.74 -17.55 5.31
CA SER A 500 -2.81 -17.73 6.77
C SER A 500 -4.25 -17.62 7.25
N THR A 501 -4.53 -18.10 8.47
CA THR A 501 -5.81 -17.86 9.14
C THR A 501 -6.08 -16.36 9.29
N GLY A 502 -5.02 -15.55 9.43
CA GLY A 502 -5.11 -14.10 9.54
C GLY A 502 -5.53 -13.38 8.25
N ASN A 503 -5.51 -14.00 7.06
CA ASN A 503 -5.97 -13.33 5.84
C ASN A 503 -7.08 -14.08 5.09
N GLN A 504 -7.62 -15.14 5.68
CA GLN A 504 -8.60 -16.02 5.04
C GLN A 504 -9.86 -15.26 4.60
N LYS A 505 -10.47 -14.45 5.47
CA LYS A 505 -11.66 -13.68 5.11
C LYS A 505 -11.40 -12.65 4.02
N VAL A 506 -10.25 -11.96 4.09
CA VAL A 506 -9.86 -10.95 3.11
C VAL A 506 -9.69 -11.58 1.73
N ARG A 507 -9.08 -12.78 1.67
CA ARG A 507 -8.97 -13.57 0.45
C ARG A 507 -10.32 -14.00 -0.11
N GLN A 508 -11.24 -14.46 0.74
CA GLN A 508 -12.61 -14.82 0.32
C GLN A 508 -13.39 -13.62 -0.22
N LEU A 509 -13.26 -12.45 0.41
CA LEU A 509 -13.85 -11.21 -0.07
C LEU A 509 -13.24 -10.79 -1.42
N HIS A 510 -11.92 -10.88 -1.56
CA HIS A 510 -11.23 -10.63 -2.83
C HIS A 510 -11.74 -11.56 -3.94
N GLN A 511 -11.85 -12.86 -3.66
CA GLN A 511 -12.39 -13.83 -4.61
C GLN A 511 -13.84 -13.49 -4.99
N SER A 512 -14.70 -13.19 -4.01
CA SER A 512 -16.10 -12.80 -4.26
C SER A 512 -16.19 -11.54 -5.14
N PHE A 513 -15.26 -10.60 -4.98
CA PHE A 513 -15.17 -9.39 -5.79
C PHE A 513 -14.73 -9.68 -7.24
N CYS A 514 -13.79 -10.59 -7.44
CA CYS A 514 -13.41 -11.05 -8.77
C CYS A 514 -14.52 -11.86 -9.44
N GLU A 515 -15.37 -12.54 -8.66
CA GLU A 515 -16.52 -13.32 -9.11
C GLU A 515 -17.77 -12.48 -9.46
N LEU A 516 -17.69 -11.14 -9.39
CA LEU A 516 -18.73 -10.26 -9.93
C LEU A 516 -19.00 -10.49 -11.43
N MET A 517 -18.04 -11.12 -12.13
CA MET A 517 -18.21 -11.62 -13.50
C MET A 517 -17.85 -13.11 -13.59
N PRO A 518 -18.47 -13.86 -14.53
CA PRO A 518 -18.22 -15.29 -14.70
C PRO A 518 -16.77 -15.59 -15.10
N ALA A 519 -16.37 -16.85 -14.94
CA ALA A 519 -15.08 -17.34 -15.41
C ALA A 519 -14.85 -17.03 -16.89
N GLY A 520 -13.64 -16.59 -17.21
CA GLY A 520 -13.20 -16.24 -18.56
C GLY A 520 -13.43 -14.78 -18.93
N ASP A 521 -14.23 -14.03 -18.18
CA ASP A 521 -14.44 -12.60 -18.42
C ASP A 521 -13.19 -11.78 -18.02
N ARG A 522 -12.80 -10.81 -18.87
CA ARG A 522 -11.65 -9.93 -18.65
C ARG A 522 -11.65 -9.18 -17.31
N TRP A 523 -12.81 -8.98 -16.68
CA TRP A 523 -12.89 -8.45 -15.32
C TRP A 523 -12.04 -9.24 -14.34
N ARG A 524 -11.94 -10.57 -14.48
CA ARG A 524 -11.16 -11.41 -13.57
C ARG A 524 -9.66 -11.12 -13.60
N ASN A 525 -9.16 -10.52 -14.68
CA ASN A 525 -7.80 -10.01 -14.74
C ASN A 525 -7.69 -8.60 -14.11
N LEU A 526 -8.67 -7.74 -14.38
CA LEU A 526 -8.72 -6.34 -13.91
C LEU A 526 -9.11 -6.20 -12.43
N CYS A 527 -9.77 -7.21 -11.85
CA CYS A 527 -10.26 -7.19 -10.49
C CYS A 527 -9.13 -7.10 -9.48
N ASP A 528 -7.98 -7.72 -9.75
CA ASP A 528 -6.78 -7.64 -8.89
C ASP A 528 -6.41 -6.18 -8.65
N ALA A 529 -6.17 -5.43 -9.73
CA ALA A 529 -5.88 -3.99 -9.72
C ALA A 529 -6.99 -3.13 -9.06
N SER A 530 -8.25 -3.56 -9.17
CA SER A 530 -9.41 -2.81 -8.69
C SER A 530 -9.84 -3.17 -7.27
N SER A 531 -9.26 -4.21 -6.66
CA SER A 531 -9.73 -4.79 -5.40
C SER A 531 -9.11 -4.10 -4.17
N PRO A 532 -9.91 -3.49 -3.28
CA PRO A 532 -9.42 -2.99 -1.99
C PRO A 532 -8.77 -4.08 -1.14
N MET A 533 -9.30 -5.30 -1.21
CA MET A 533 -8.80 -6.45 -0.45
C MET A 533 -7.41 -6.86 -0.91
N GLN A 534 -7.17 -6.90 -2.23
CA GLN A 534 -5.84 -7.18 -2.78
C GLN A 534 -4.85 -6.07 -2.42
N LEU A 535 -5.26 -4.80 -2.50
CA LEU A 535 -4.42 -3.67 -2.09
C LEU A 535 -4.02 -3.77 -0.62
N PHE A 536 -4.95 -4.12 0.26
CA PHE A 536 -4.66 -4.33 1.67
C PHE A 536 -3.67 -5.47 1.87
N MET A 537 -3.87 -6.63 1.22
CA MET A 537 -2.97 -7.78 1.37
C MET A 537 -1.55 -7.45 0.93
N ILE A 538 -1.41 -6.67 -0.15
CA ILE A 538 -0.11 -6.15 -0.62
C ILE A 538 0.51 -5.21 0.42
N GLN A 539 -0.24 -4.21 0.89
CA GLN A 539 0.24 -3.22 1.85
C GLN A 539 0.66 -3.88 3.16
N SER A 540 -0.16 -4.80 3.68
CA SER A 540 0.09 -5.51 4.92
C SER A 540 1.31 -6.43 4.82
N ALA A 541 1.51 -7.10 3.68
CA ALA A 541 2.67 -7.97 3.47
C ALA A 541 3.97 -7.17 3.33
N ASN A 542 3.93 -6.03 2.66
CA ASN A 542 5.07 -5.14 2.43
C ASN A 542 5.26 -4.08 3.54
N ASP A 543 4.60 -4.24 4.69
CA ASP A 543 4.74 -3.27 5.77
C ASP A 543 6.04 -3.51 6.55
N ALA A 544 6.97 -2.56 6.45
CA ALA A 544 8.29 -2.65 7.07
C ALA A 544 8.23 -2.82 8.60
N THR A 545 7.11 -2.47 9.23
CA THR A 545 6.88 -2.71 10.66
C THR A 545 6.79 -4.20 11.02
N ASN A 546 6.36 -5.04 10.08
CA ASN A 546 6.17 -6.48 10.28
C ASN A 546 7.43 -7.29 9.97
N HIS A 547 8.20 -6.88 8.95
CA HIS A 547 9.35 -7.65 8.47
C HIS A 547 10.70 -6.95 8.68
N HIS A 548 10.72 -5.74 9.25
CA HIS A 548 11.94 -4.97 9.54
C HIS A 548 12.90 -4.85 8.33
N ASP A 549 12.36 -4.58 7.15
CA ASP A 549 13.10 -4.52 5.88
C ASP A 549 13.87 -5.81 5.52
N LYS A 550 13.53 -6.95 6.14
CA LYS A 550 13.99 -8.29 5.73
C LYS A 550 13.11 -8.86 4.62
N PRO A 551 13.62 -9.83 3.83
CA PRO A 551 12.80 -10.54 2.85
C PRO A 551 11.57 -11.18 3.51
N TYR A 552 10.43 -11.10 2.84
CA TYR A 552 9.16 -11.64 3.34
C TYR A 552 8.56 -12.64 2.35
N GLU A 553 7.90 -13.66 2.89
CA GLU A 553 7.39 -14.79 2.11
C GLU A 553 6.05 -14.48 1.46
N VAL A 554 5.88 -14.93 0.23
CA VAL A 554 4.65 -14.80 -0.58
C VAL A 554 4.43 -16.08 -1.40
N VAL A 555 3.20 -16.27 -1.89
CA VAL A 555 2.90 -17.36 -2.84
C VAL A 555 3.35 -17.00 -4.25
N SER A 556 3.22 -15.72 -4.62
CA SER A 556 3.62 -15.22 -5.94
C SER A 556 3.92 -13.73 -5.86
N ALA A 557 4.93 -13.25 -6.56
CA ALA A 557 5.14 -11.84 -6.84
C ALA A 557 6.00 -11.68 -8.10
N PHE A 558 5.62 -10.75 -8.98
CA PHE A 558 6.47 -10.32 -10.10
C PHE A 558 6.50 -8.79 -10.09
N ASN A 559 7.38 -8.22 -9.28
CA ASN A 559 7.45 -6.77 -9.15
C ASN A 559 8.43 -6.24 -10.21
N GLY A 560 8.22 -6.59 -11.48
CA GLY A 560 9.06 -6.19 -12.63
C GLY A 560 10.37 -6.98 -12.77
N MET A 561 10.89 -7.57 -11.69
CA MET A 561 11.98 -8.54 -11.75
C MET A 561 11.81 -9.66 -10.74
N THR A 562 12.24 -10.87 -11.14
CA THR A 562 12.27 -12.04 -10.27
C THR A 562 13.46 -12.93 -10.61
N LEU A 563 14.21 -13.30 -9.58
CA LEU A 563 15.37 -14.19 -9.62
C LEU A 563 14.93 -15.63 -9.33
N TYR A 564 15.32 -16.56 -10.18
CA TYR A 564 15.01 -17.97 -10.08
C TYR A 564 16.29 -18.79 -10.04
N PRO A 565 16.47 -19.69 -9.05
CA PRO A 565 17.50 -20.71 -9.12
C PRO A 565 17.23 -21.65 -10.29
N MET A 566 18.21 -21.84 -11.17
CA MET A 566 18.07 -22.76 -12.30
C MET A 566 17.97 -24.22 -11.84
N ALA A 567 18.62 -24.57 -10.73
CA ALA A 567 18.52 -25.89 -10.13
C ALA A 567 17.07 -26.24 -9.78
N LEU A 568 16.34 -25.30 -9.15
CA LEU A 568 14.93 -25.47 -8.79
C LEU A 568 14.04 -25.71 -10.02
N ILE A 569 14.22 -24.91 -11.08
CA ILE A 569 13.47 -25.07 -12.33
C ILE A 569 13.77 -26.42 -12.97
N ARG A 570 15.05 -26.81 -13.04
CA ARG A 570 15.48 -28.07 -13.65
C ARG A 570 15.00 -29.30 -12.88
N ASP A 571 15.08 -29.28 -11.55
CA ASP A 571 14.57 -30.35 -10.69
C ASP A 571 13.06 -30.55 -10.92
N ARG A 572 12.34 -29.44 -11.04
CA ARG A 572 10.92 -29.49 -11.36
C ARG A 572 10.61 -30.03 -12.77
N GLY A 573 11.55 -29.83 -13.70
CA GLY A 573 11.50 -30.34 -15.07
C GLY A 573 10.26 -29.90 -15.83
N ASN A 574 9.61 -30.81 -16.55
CA ASN A 574 8.43 -30.53 -17.38
C ASN A 574 7.20 -30.01 -16.62
N LYS A 575 7.23 -30.02 -15.28
CA LYS A 575 6.18 -29.46 -14.43
C LYS A 575 6.35 -27.96 -14.18
N ALA A 576 7.54 -27.39 -14.38
CA ALA A 576 7.76 -25.95 -14.30
C ALA A 576 7.11 -25.29 -15.52
N ARG A 577 5.92 -24.71 -15.34
CA ARG A 577 5.08 -24.23 -16.46
C ARG A 577 4.43 -22.91 -16.16
N TYR A 578 4.49 -22.01 -17.14
CA TYR A 578 3.62 -20.85 -17.16
C TYR A 578 2.19 -21.28 -17.49
N ASP A 579 1.23 -20.71 -16.77
CA ASP A 579 -0.18 -20.92 -17.04
C ASP A 579 -0.96 -19.64 -16.70
N SER A 580 -2.06 -19.40 -17.40
CA SER A 580 -2.95 -18.25 -17.15
C SER A 580 -4.22 -18.65 -16.37
N GLY A 581 -4.18 -19.76 -15.64
CA GLY A 581 -5.31 -20.36 -14.94
C GLY A 581 -6.34 -21.00 -15.89
N ASP A 582 -7.28 -21.75 -15.31
CA ASP A 582 -8.33 -22.48 -16.06
C ASP A 582 -9.24 -21.55 -16.87
N ASP A 583 -9.34 -20.28 -16.46
CA ASP A 583 -10.15 -19.27 -17.12
C ASP A 583 -9.35 -18.32 -18.02
N GLY A 584 -8.02 -18.48 -18.08
CA GLY A 584 -7.14 -17.69 -18.93
C GLY A 584 -6.96 -16.23 -18.50
N GLN A 585 -7.39 -15.83 -17.29
CA GLN A 585 -7.35 -14.44 -16.82
C GLN A 585 -6.29 -14.17 -15.75
N ARG A 586 -5.70 -15.23 -15.16
CA ARG A 586 -4.64 -15.14 -14.15
C ARG A 586 -3.31 -14.74 -14.78
N CYS A 587 -2.55 -13.87 -14.11
CA CYS A 587 -1.17 -13.54 -14.49
C CYS A 587 -0.31 -14.81 -14.58
N GLU A 588 0.45 -14.95 -15.67
CA GLU A 588 1.23 -16.15 -15.96
C GLU A 588 2.32 -16.45 -14.93
N HIS A 589 2.83 -15.41 -14.27
CA HIS A 589 3.79 -15.53 -13.18
C HIS A 589 3.22 -16.32 -12.00
N VAL A 590 1.93 -16.12 -11.68
CA VAL A 590 1.27 -16.88 -10.61
C VAL A 590 1.24 -18.36 -10.93
N GLY A 591 0.91 -18.72 -12.18
CA GLY A 591 0.94 -20.10 -12.65
C GLY A 591 2.34 -20.71 -12.53
N PHE A 592 3.36 -19.97 -12.98
CA PHE A 592 4.74 -20.44 -12.90
C PHE A 592 5.22 -20.65 -11.46
N HIS A 593 5.00 -19.71 -10.55
CA HIS A 593 5.38 -19.86 -9.14
C HIS A 593 4.69 -21.06 -8.48
N LEU A 594 3.37 -21.20 -8.67
CA LEU A 594 2.63 -22.36 -8.16
C LEU A 594 3.14 -23.68 -8.72
N SER A 595 3.59 -23.68 -9.99
CA SER A 595 4.12 -24.87 -10.65
C SER A 595 5.41 -25.38 -10.02
N LEU A 596 6.21 -24.50 -9.40
CA LEU A 596 7.46 -24.84 -8.72
C LEU A 596 7.25 -25.55 -7.38
N GLN A 597 6.06 -25.42 -6.76
CA GLN A 597 5.71 -26.02 -5.46
C GLN A 597 6.60 -25.59 -4.28
N GLU A 598 7.29 -24.46 -4.43
CA GLU A 598 8.11 -23.86 -3.39
C GLU A 598 7.56 -22.50 -2.99
N THR A 599 7.86 -22.08 -1.77
CA THR A 599 7.61 -20.71 -1.33
C THR A 599 8.55 -19.75 -2.05
N MET A 600 8.14 -18.49 -2.18
CA MET A 600 9.03 -17.46 -2.72
C MET A 600 9.07 -16.24 -1.81
N TYR A 601 10.08 -15.39 -2.01
CA TYR A 601 10.31 -14.21 -1.19
C TYR A 601 10.24 -12.94 -2.02
N VAL A 602 9.89 -11.83 -1.37
CA VAL A 602 10.11 -10.49 -1.89
C VAL A 602 11.22 -9.85 -1.07
N ASN A 603 12.25 -9.33 -1.74
CA ASN A 603 13.29 -8.56 -1.08
C ASN A 603 12.95 -7.05 -1.10
N PRO A 604 12.57 -6.42 0.03
CA PRO A 604 12.22 -4.99 0.09
C PRO A 604 13.39 -4.06 -0.22
N LYS A 605 14.62 -4.59 -0.16
CA LYS A 605 15.88 -3.90 -0.42
C LYS A 605 16.31 -3.96 -1.89
N TRP A 606 15.78 -4.90 -2.68
CA TRP A 606 15.99 -4.93 -4.13
C TRP A 606 14.87 -4.16 -4.82
N ARG A 607 15.10 -2.88 -5.13
CA ARG A 607 14.04 -1.97 -5.61
C ARG A 607 14.40 -1.30 -6.92
N MET A 608 13.40 -1.18 -7.80
CA MET A 608 13.38 -0.20 -8.88
C MET A 608 12.02 0.51 -8.91
N ASN A 609 12.02 1.82 -9.08
CA ASN A 609 10.78 2.58 -9.19
C ASN A 609 10.54 2.91 -10.65
N LEU A 610 9.35 2.63 -11.15
CA LEU A 610 8.98 2.96 -12.53
C LEU A 610 8.81 4.47 -12.72
N LYS A 611 9.05 4.93 -13.95
CA LYS A 611 8.81 6.31 -14.34
C LYS A 611 7.31 6.63 -14.27
N PRO A 612 6.88 7.72 -13.60
CA PRO A 612 5.46 8.10 -13.59
C PRO A 612 4.85 8.39 -14.96
N ASN A 613 5.68 8.69 -15.97
CA ASN A 613 5.27 8.88 -17.36
C ASN A 613 5.37 7.62 -18.23
N LYS A 614 5.82 6.49 -17.65
CA LYS A 614 5.81 5.15 -18.25
C LYS A 614 5.39 4.12 -17.19
N PRO A 615 4.14 4.18 -16.67
CA PRO A 615 3.63 3.18 -15.74
C PRO A 615 3.48 1.82 -16.44
N GLY A 616 3.37 0.75 -15.67
CA GLY A 616 3.02 -0.57 -16.18
C GLY A 616 1.56 -0.62 -16.66
N GLY A 617 1.29 -1.46 -17.65
CA GLY A 617 -0.06 -1.64 -18.20
C GLY A 617 -0.39 -0.70 -19.37
N PRO A 618 -1.66 -0.67 -19.82
CA PRO A 618 -2.05 0.09 -21.00
C PRO A 618 -2.04 1.60 -20.71
N VAL A 619 -1.52 2.38 -21.66
CA VAL A 619 -1.51 3.85 -21.63
C VAL A 619 -2.10 4.45 -22.90
N GLY A 620 -2.43 5.75 -22.88
CA GLY A 620 -2.88 6.47 -24.07
C GLY A 620 -4.18 5.90 -24.65
N LEU A 621 -4.23 5.71 -25.97
CA LEU A 621 -5.44 5.24 -26.65
C LEU A 621 -5.86 3.83 -26.22
N GLN A 622 -4.90 2.95 -25.89
CA GLN A 622 -5.19 1.61 -25.38
C GLN A 622 -5.87 1.67 -24.00
N ALA A 623 -5.44 2.60 -23.13
CA ALA A 623 -6.10 2.86 -21.86
C ALA A 623 -7.54 3.37 -22.05
N VAL A 624 -7.74 4.33 -22.97
CA VAL A 624 -9.09 4.84 -23.30
C VAL A 624 -10.01 3.72 -23.74
N LYS A 625 -9.57 2.85 -24.67
CA LYS A 625 -10.35 1.69 -25.13
C LYS A 625 -10.72 0.76 -23.97
N THR A 626 -9.77 0.49 -23.08
CA THR A 626 -9.99 -0.37 -21.91
C THR A 626 -11.00 0.23 -20.93
N LEU A 627 -10.91 1.53 -20.64
CA LEU A 627 -11.83 2.25 -19.76
C LEU A 627 -13.25 2.32 -20.35
N VAL A 628 -13.37 2.66 -21.63
CA VAL A 628 -14.66 2.69 -22.35
C VAL A 628 -15.32 1.32 -22.31
N TYR A 629 -14.56 0.26 -22.56
CA TYR A 629 -15.08 -1.11 -22.48
C TYR A 629 -15.49 -1.50 -21.04
N ALA A 630 -14.75 -1.08 -20.02
CA ALA A 630 -15.17 -1.32 -18.63
C ALA A 630 -16.52 -0.64 -18.34
N ILE A 631 -16.69 0.62 -18.75
CA ILE A 631 -17.92 1.41 -18.52
C ILE A 631 -19.13 0.82 -19.26
N PHE A 632 -19.01 0.59 -20.57
CA PHE A 632 -20.14 0.16 -21.39
C PHE A 632 -20.35 -1.36 -21.40
N GLY A 633 -19.27 -2.13 -21.26
CA GLY A 633 -19.33 -3.58 -21.26
C GLY A 633 -19.68 -4.18 -19.89
N ARG A 634 -19.46 -3.46 -18.79
CA ARG A 634 -19.73 -3.93 -17.41
C ARG A 634 -20.35 -2.84 -16.52
N PRO A 635 -21.49 -2.26 -16.90
CA PRO A 635 -22.09 -1.16 -16.15
C PRO A 635 -22.35 -1.53 -14.69
N GLY A 636 -22.81 -2.74 -14.39
CA GLY A 636 -23.05 -3.20 -13.02
C GLY A 636 -21.80 -3.21 -12.14
N VAL A 637 -20.66 -3.67 -12.68
CA VAL A 637 -19.37 -3.66 -11.98
C VAL A 637 -18.93 -2.22 -11.74
N VAL A 638 -18.96 -1.36 -12.76
CA VAL A 638 -18.52 0.03 -12.65
C VAL A 638 -19.40 0.81 -11.66
N SER A 639 -20.73 0.64 -11.71
CA SER A 639 -21.64 1.24 -10.73
C SER A 639 -21.31 0.79 -9.32
N THR A 640 -21.03 -0.51 -9.11
CA THR A 640 -20.63 -1.05 -7.81
C THR A 640 -19.35 -0.39 -7.29
N LEU A 641 -18.33 -0.21 -8.14
CA LEU A 641 -17.08 0.45 -7.77
C LEU A 641 -17.29 1.92 -7.40
N VAL A 642 -18.05 2.67 -8.20
CA VAL A 642 -18.31 4.09 -7.97
C VAL A 642 -19.12 4.30 -6.69
N ILE A 643 -20.20 3.53 -6.50
CA ILE A 643 -21.04 3.61 -5.29
C ILE A 643 -20.23 3.25 -4.05
N SER A 644 -19.44 2.17 -4.11
CA SER A 644 -18.59 1.75 -2.99
C SER A 644 -17.58 2.83 -2.63
N LYS A 645 -16.92 3.44 -3.62
CA LYS A 645 -15.95 4.52 -3.40
C LYS A 645 -16.60 5.73 -2.72
N ILE A 646 -17.75 6.20 -3.22
CA ILE A 646 -18.50 7.31 -2.60
C ILE A 646 -18.90 6.96 -1.16
N PHE A 647 -19.37 5.74 -0.93
CA PHE A 647 -19.77 5.26 0.39
C PHE A 647 -18.61 5.27 1.40
N PHE A 648 -17.44 4.73 1.03
CA PHE A 648 -16.27 4.72 1.92
C PHE A 648 -15.71 6.11 2.18
N PHE A 649 -15.66 6.99 1.16
CA PHE A 649 -15.32 8.40 1.38
C PHE A 649 -16.30 9.06 2.34
N PHE A 650 -17.60 8.80 2.18
CA PHE A 650 -18.64 9.35 3.06
C PHE A 650 -18.47 8.93 4.52
N ILE A 651 -18.12 7.67 4.78
CA ILE A 651 -17.87 7.20 6.16
C ILE A 651 -16.69 7.96 6.78
N VAL A 652 -15.55 8.03 6.09
CA VAL A 652 -14.33 8.67 6.61
C VAL A 652 -14.55 10.17 6.80
N VAL A 653 -15.06 10.86 5.78
CA VAL A 653 -15.30 12.30 5.81
C VAL A 653 -16.35 12.65 6.86
N SER A 654 -17.46 11.90 6.97
CA SER A 654 -18.49 12.16 7.99
C SER A 654 -17.97 11.97 9.41
N SER A 655 -17.13 10.95 9.64
CA SER A 655 -16.52 10.69 10.95
C SER A 655 -15.55 11.81 11.32
N CYS A 656 -14.65 12.19 10.41
CA CYS A 656 -13.70 13.29 10.62
C CYS A 656 -14.41 14.64 10.80
N TRP A 657 -15.49 14.87 10.04
CA TRP A 657 -16.30 16.08 10.17
C TRP A 657 -16.95 16.20 11.55
N ARG A 658 -17.53 15.12 12.07
CA ARG A 658 -18.11 15.10 13.42
C ARG A 658 -17.05 15.31 14.50
N ILE A 659 -15.89 14.69 14.37
CA ILE A 659 -14.76 14.92 15.29
C ILE A 659 -14.35 16.40 15.24
N GLY A 660 -14.11 16.94 14.04
CA GLY A 660 -13.66 18.32 13.85
C GLY A 660 -14.65 19.35 14.40
N THR A 661 -15.94 19.17 14.14
CA THR A 661 -17.00 20.08 14.63
C THR A 661 -17.16 20.03 16.14
N THR A 662 -17.04 18.83 16.73
CA THR A 662 -17.06 18.64 18.19
C THR A 662 -15.83 19.29 18.84
N MET A 663 -14.63 19.07 18.28
CA MET A 663 -13.40 19.71 18.76
C MET A 663 -13.45 21.23 18.64
N LYS A 664 -13.95 21.76 17.51
CA LYS A 664 -14.16 23.20 17.32
C LYS A 664 -15.13 23.77 18.36
N SER A 665 -16.21 23.05 18.67
CA SER A 665 -17.16 23.45 19.72
C SER A 665 -16.49 23.47 21.10
N LEU A 666 -15.76 22.42 21.47
CA LEU A 666 -15.02 22.33 22.73
C LEU A 666 -14.00 23.47 22.86
N TRP A 667 -13.27 23.77 21.78
CA TRP A 667 -12.31 24.86 21.73
C TRP A 667 -12.94 26.23 22.01
N HIS A 668 -14.15 26.48 21.50
CA HIS A 668 -14.89 27.72 21.76
C HIS A 668 -15.55 27.75 23.15
N SER A 669 -15.95 26.59 23.69
CA SER A 669 -16.65 26.48 24.98
C SER A 669 -15.73 26.49 26.20
N PHE A 670 -14.42 26.26 26.04
CA PHE A 670 -13.45 26.21 27.15
C PHE A 670 -12.28 27.20 26.96
N PRO A 671 -12.43 28.47 27.37
CA PRO A 671 -11.35 29.47 27.34
C PRO A 671 -10.13 29.03 28.17
N LEU A 672 -10.35 28.27 29.24
CA LEU A 672 -9.31 27.71 30.10
C LEU A 672 -8.46 26.66 29.38
N LEU A 673 -9.07 25.81 28.55
CA LEU A 673 -8.36 24.83 27.71
C LEU A 673 -7.54 25.55 26.62
N LYS A 674 -8.10 26.62 26.03
CA LYS A 674 -7.40 27.49 25.08
C LYS A 674 -6.17 28.14 25.72
N ASN A 675 -6.30 28.65 26.95
CA ASN A 675 -5.20 29.27 27.69
C ASN A 675 -4.15 28.23 28.14
N LEU A 676 -4.57 27.02 28.53
CA LEU A 676 -3.67 25.92 28.89
C LEU A 676 -2.87 25.42 27.68
N PHE A 677 -3.51 25.25 26.51
CA PHE A 677 -2.84 24.83 25.28
C PHE A 677 -1.89 25.91 24.76
N MET A 678 -2.30 27.18 24.82
CA MET A 678 -1.43 28.33 24.54
C MET A 678 -0.23 28.36 25.51
N SER A 679 -0.45 28.15 26.81
CA SER A 679 0.62 28.11 27.83
C SER A 679 1.58 26.93 27.63
N LEU A 680 1.07 25.73 27.35
CA LEU A 680 1.86 24.52 27.11
C LEU A 680 2.69 24.65 25.82
N SER A 681 2.10 25.20 24.74
CA SER A 681 2.84 25.49 23.51
C SER A 681 3.93 26.54 23.72
N HIS A 682 3.68 27.55 24.56
CA HIS A 682 4.67 28.56 24.93
C HIS A 682 5.79 27.99 25.80
N GLN A 683 5.50 27.00 26.66
CA GLN A 683 6.50 26.27 27.44
C GLN A 683 7.33 25.32 26.57
N ILE A 684 6.73 24.60 25.62
CA ILE A 684 7.42 23.74 24.66
C ILE A 684 8.35 24.57 23.75
N CYS A 685 7.90 25.73 23.28
CA CYS A 685 8.74 26.66 22.51
C CYS A 685 9.91 27.24 23.32
N ARG A 686 9.74 27.44 24.64
CA ARG A 686 10.85 27.84 25.54
C ARG A 686 11.82 26.71 25.85
N ALA A 687 11.36 25.47 25.91
CA ALA A 687 12.21 24.32 26.21
C ALA A 687 13.06 23.86 25.00
N GLY A 688 12.65 24.18 23.77
CA GLY A 688 13.29 23.70 22.55
C GLY A 688 14.27 24.64 21.85
N ASN A 689 14.51 25.87 22.33
CA ASN A 689 15.34 26.89 21.64
C ASN A 689 15.02 27.04 20.12
N VAL A 690 13.77 26.76 19.72
CA VAL A 690 13.28 26.92 18.34
C VAL A 690 12.47 28.21 18.30
N ARG A 691 12.79 29.11 17.35
CA ARG A 691 11.91 30.25 17.02
C ARG A 691 10.57 29.72 16.50
N CYS A 692 9.59 29.61 17.38
CA CYS A 692 8.21 29.33 17.00
C CYS A 692 7.59 30.56 16.34
N LEU A 693 7.40 30.53 15.02
CA LEU A 693 6.64 31.53 14.28
C LEU A 693 5.14 31.26 14.52
N PHE A 694 4.53 31.92 15.51
CA PHE A 694 3.08 31.95 15.63
C PHE A 694 2.52 32.89 14.57
N ILE A 695 2.00 32.33 13.49
CA ILE A 695 1.16 33.07 12.55
C ILE A 695 -0.25 33.09 13.14
N ASP A 696 -0.68 34.25 13.62
CA ASP A 696 -2.11 34.55 13.71
C ASP A 696 -2.66 34.43 12.29
N VAL A 697 -3.52 33.44 12.04
CA VAL A 697 -4.01 33.07 10.69
C VAL A 697 -4.73 34.24 10.01
N LYS A 698 -5.15 35.27 10.76
CA LYS A 698 -5.65 36.54 10.23
C LYS A 698 -4.55 37.51 9.75
N GLN A 699 -3.37 37.53 10.38
CA GLN A 699 -2.24 38.40 10.00
C GLN A 699 -1.25 37.72 9.03
N GLY A 700 -1.14 36.39 9.05
CA GLY A 700 -0.31 35.65 8.07
C GLY A 700 -0.74 35.87 6.63
N PHE A 701 -2.04 35.97 6.39
CA PHE A 701 -2.58 36.22 5.06
C PHE A 701 -2.48 37.70 4.63
N SER A 702 -2.46 38.66 5.55
CA SER A 702 -2.20 40.06 5.17
C SER A 702 -0.73 40.26 4.78
N MET A 703 0.22 39.56 5.41
CA MET A 703 1.62 39.54 4.96
C MET A 703 1.80 38.80 3.63
N PHE A 704 1.12 37.68 3.42
CA PHE A 704 1.21 36.91 2.17
C PHE A 704 0.57 37.64 0.97
N GLN A 705 -0.53 38.37 1.19
CA GLN A 705 -1.11 39.24 0.15
C GLN A 705 -0.23 40.45 -0.18
N VAL A 706 0.46 41.03 0.82
CA VAL A 706 1.39 42.16 0.58
C VAL A 706 2.64 41.69 -0.18
N GLN A 707 3.21 40.53 0.17
CA GLN A 707 4.38 40.00 -0.54
C GLN A 707 4.06 39.50 -1.96
N VAL A 708 2.87 38.94 -2.21
CA VAL A 708 2.48 38.53 -3.57
C VAL A 708 2.18 39.76 -4.46
N LYS A 709 1.69 40.87 -3.88
CA LYS A 709 1.46 42.11 -4.62
C LYS A 709 2.78 42.82 -4.99
N ASP A 710 3.77 42.85 -4.09
CA ASP A 710 5.10 43.43 -4.36
C ASP A 710 5.93 42.62 -5.37
N VAL A 711 5.67 41.30 -5.50
CA VAL A 711 6.33 40.45 -6.51
C VAL A 711 5.64 40.56 -7.87
N TYR A 712 4.33 40.82 -7.91
CA TYR A 712 3.59 41.01 -9.17
C TYR A 712 3.75 42.42 -9.78
N GLU A 713 4.15 43.43 -8.98
CA GLU A 713 4.47 44.78 -9.49
C GLU A 713 5.96 44.94 -9.87
N LYS A 714 6.80 43.94 -9.60
CA LYS A 714 8.23 43.90 -9.98
C LYS A 714 8.57 42.94 -11.13
N VAL A 715 7.60 42.18 -11.62
CA VAL A 715 7.65 41.45 -12.89
C VAL A 715 6.85 42.25 -13.91
#